data_AF-A0A951ZIH7-F1
#
_entry.id   AF-A0A951ZIH7-F1
#
_cell.length_a   1.000
_cell.length_b   1.000
_cell.length_c   1.000
_cell.angle_alpha   90.00
_cell.angle_beta   90.00
_cell.angle_gamma   90.00
#
_symmetry.space_group_name_H-M   'P 1'
#
loop_
_entity.id
_entity.type
_entity.pdbx_description
1 polymer ?
#
loop_
_entity_poly.entity_id
_entity_poly.type
_entity_poly.pdbx_seq_one_letter_code
_entity_poly.pdbx_strand_id
1 'polypeptide(L)'
;MSSDWNTAGNWSPAFAPSAADVVTIPVTPTPPTISSPASVVGISLAAGATLTNNSTLTVNGSVDAGTTIVGSGTLVLAGASGTLKGVINQSVTVTGAAYTLAGATQVAGNLTISGTGKLTVGGQVLSVTGTLATSGSGRLAMMNAADVVNVATAATFAGGSENGYLTAGALVVNGNFTATGATFAASGTHTLKLAGWTSAQTLSFTSPLTGQGINHLTFENGAAKTLTGALQVMGDVLLAGTSAPVDGAATVKIAGNFTDETILADSSAMPSPLGGWRVATTFFSGSNKIINSTFITSNVTVSGTVRFNACTSCLEATMASLVANSGYVKINGDLTVSGSGAVLTFNGNEVDVTGNFATASGGVVDMTGYSDYLYVYGSATFAGGSTAGKLTDGTLEVLGNFTQGGAADAFAPTAGFYTYIGEPYYTAGLRASRALRSRAALAEAPPRSAAAESWRAKQSKQAVAAQNERFSRMAKLDRRAAAYASHGLPAPPSRWTSSGRNSAAEEYEVRLLRTRRYAGTSSTITFANPTTSFFGELYLSGPEFYLASDVLVLNELETGYSSWHQVNSSSATPRKITSHGADVRDLGFNNVSWTLLDGGNVWAMDYVEFDNMDPAGDQFTVARNFDERGMCDCSPYYELYYWSFYTTPTTGHYIKATDTNGAPNLLDLYLYAPNPSAHGGHIATTGGALISNWPETAVVTWLGGTSNNWNVASNWSGGVVPTSSDDVLIPYGTVYVPTTATANGYAHHLTIESGAYIQTSCSYELYVYGNVVAPLDAPAVQTCEGDAIHLVGDGTPGGNTVVGNFEMLTVEGLYKVSGPGNQVIVGLSWGSLRINGPTANLVLNGQRVDANQLMTQSGGILTMTNAADQLYVAGDNAMFDGGSTSGTLTAGTMYVKNGGCLYAGSGAGAFAPSGTHMVVFEDGACVSFNDPTTSFFQNVTIASGSSLTVDTDNPSYPGLGFTVNGTLTRSSGAGAISILAGYSITNPIRYINVSGLNVTGGPTGINSVAIRFVAGTSNATFNEATFYGFAGYNQPIFTITRPSGNTYTFNTLDFSAVTGLVTGGVYVSNTNSGVTVNILSSLPAGSTLWSGFNVNWP
;
A
#
# COMPACT_ATOMS: atom_id res chain seq x y z
N MET A 1 18.75 13.42 104.14
CA MET A 1 18.98 12.02 103.68
C MET A 1 20.02 12.06 102.58
N SER A 2 20.83 11.01 102.42
CA SER A 2 21.85 10.91 101.37
C SER A 2 21.16 10.75 100.00
N SER A 3 21.79 11.12 98.89
CA SER A 3 21.30 10.73 97.56
C SER A 3 21.76 9.33 97.15
N ASP A 4 22.73 8.72 97.83
CA ASP A 4 23.28 7.42 97.43
C ASP A 4 22.24 6.29 97.53
N TRP A 5 22.02 5.58 96.41
CA TRP A 5 21.12 4.42 96.30
C TRP A 5 21.40 3.36 97.37
N ASN A 6 22.66 3.13 97.74
CA ASN A 6 23.04 2.07 98.67
C ASN A 6 22.92 2.46 100.16
N THR A 7 22.52 3.69 100.47
CA THR A 7 22.29 4.11 101.86
C THR A 7 20.95 3.55 102.37
N ALA A 8 21.00 2.52 103.23
CA ALA A 8 19.81 1.84 103.76
C ALA A 8 18.76 2.77 104.39
N GLY A 9 19.20 3.86 105.03
CA GLY A 9 18.30 4.85 105.66
C GLY A 9 17.48 5.69 104.67
N ASN A 10 17.70 5.58 103.36
CA ASN A 10 16.93 6.27 102.33
C ASN A 10 15.63 5.55 101.95
N TRP A 11 15.46 4.29 102.36
CA TRP A 11 14.41 3.40 101.87
C TRP A 11 13.43 3.00 102.99
N SER A 12 12.22 2.59 102.62
CA SER A 12 11.20 2.05 103.53
C SER A 12 10.71 0.70 103.03
N PRO A 13 10.94 -0.41 103.78
CA PRO A 13 11.72 -0.51 105.02
C PRO A 13 13.20 -0.15 104.83
N ALA A 14 13.93 0.14 105.92
CA ALA A 14 15.28 0.73 105.90
C ALA A 14 16.41 -0.26 105.50
N PHE A 15 16.38 -0.75 104.27
CA PHE A 15 17.44 -1.54 103.63
C PHE A 15 17.66 -1.05 102.19
N ALA A 16 18.88 -1.23 101.66
CA ALA A 16 19.17 -0.85 100.28
C ALA A 16 18.49 -1.83 99.29
N PRO A 17 17.85 -1.36 98.20
CA PRO A 17 17.18 -2.21 97.24
C PRO A 17 18.13 -3.20 96.57
N SER A 18 17.64 -4.42 96.39
CA SER A 18 18.33 -5.57 95.83
C SER A 18 17.54 -6.19 94.68
N ALA A 19 18.10 -7.21 94.04
CA ALA A 19 17.49 -7.93 92.91
C ALA A 19 16.16 -8.64 93.25
N ALA A 20 15.72 -8.64 94.51
CA ALA A 20 14.44 -9.16 94.98
C ALA A 20 13.36 -8.08 95.15
N ASP A 21 13.71 -6.80 95.03
CA ASP A 21 12.84 -5.70 95.45
C ASP A 21 12.19 -4.96 94.27
N VAL A 22 10.94 -4.53 94.44
CA VAL A 22 10.27 -3.57 93.56
C VAL A 22 10.35 -2.19 94.20
N VAL A 23 10.92 -1.23 93.48
CA VAL A 23 11.22 0.11 94.00
C VAL A 23 10.18 1.11 93.49
N THR A 24 9.60 1.89 94.40
CA THR A 24 8.78 3.06 94.04
C THR A 24 9.46 4.33 94.53
N ILE A 25 9.68 5.30 93.64
CA ILE A 25 10.34 6.57 93.95
C ILE A 25 9.30 7.70 93.88
N PRO A 26 8.90 8.28 95.02
CA PRO A 26 8.07 9.49 95.03
C PRO A 26 8.90 10.74 94.70
N VAL A 27 8.25 11.89 94.58
CA VAL A 27 8.95 13.18 94.50
C VAL A 27 9.67 13.44 95.83
N THR A 28 11.00 13.55 95.81
CA THR A 28 11.81 13.81 97.01
C THR A 28 12.78 14.98 96.79
N PRO A 29 13.15 15.75 97.85
CA PRO A 29 14.14 16.83 97.74
C PRO A 29 15.56 16.35 97.40
N THR A 30 15.87 15.09 97.72
CA THR A 30 17.16 14.45 97.44
C THR A 30 16.91 13.18 96.61
N PRO A 31 16.83 13.31 95.27
CA PRO A 31 16.62 12.17 94.38
C PRO A 31 17.71 11.11 94.55
N PRO A 32 17.37 9.81 94.44
CA PRO A 32 18.37 8.75 94.52
C PRO A 32 19.34 8.79 93.33
N THR A 33 20.59 8.44 93.60
CA THR A 33 21.71 8.39 92.67
C THR A 33 22.40 7.03 92.75
N ILE A 34 22.48 6.34 91.61
CA ILE A 34 23.21 5.08 91.44
C ILE A 34 24.60 5.42 90.90
N SER A 35 25.64 5.23 91.72
CA SER A 35 27.05 5.46 91.36
C SER A 35 27.86 4.16 91.20
N SER A 36 27.26 3.01 91.52
CA SER A 36 27.81 1.65 91.35
C SER A 36 26.70 0.72 90.85
N PRO A 37 27.00 -0.45 90.25
CA PRO A 37 25.98 -1.31 89.69
C PRO A 37 24.91 -1.72 90.71
N ALA A 38 23.64 -1.63 90.32
CA ALA A 38 22.48 -1.99 91.13
C ALA A 38 21.54 -2.93 90.35
N SER A 39 20.74 -3.73 91.07
CA SER A 39 19.78 -4.65 90.49
C SER A 39 18.48 -4.65 91.28
N VAL A 40 17.33 -4.66 90.61
CA VAL A 40 15.98 -4.68 91.21
C VAL A 40 15.02 -5.55 90.40
N VAL A 41 13.90 -5.96 91.00
CA VAL A 41 12.79 -6.61 90.29
C VAL A 41 12.04 -5.60 89.45
N GLY A 42 11.74 -4.41 89.97
CA GLY A 42 10.98 -3.42 89.22
C GLY A 42 11.24 -2.01 89.74
N ILE A 43 10.90 -1.01 88.93
CA ILE A 43 11.02 0.39 89.33
C ILE A 43 9.83 1.20 88.80
N SER A 44 9.27 2.06 89.66
CA SER A 44 8.20 2.99 89.32
C SER A 44 8.49 4.38 89.88
N LEU A 45 8.57 5.39 89.01
CA LEU A 45 8.74 6.80 89.41
C LEU A 45 7.37 7.49 89.42
N ALA A 46 7.05 8.20 90.50
CA ALA A 46 5.89 9.09 90.53
C ALA A 46 6.10 10.27 89.57
N ALA A 47 5.01 10.91 89.13
CA ALA A 47 5.08 12.11 88.29
C ALA A 47 5.94 13.19 88.97
N GLY A 48 6.99 13.66 88.29
CA GLY A 48 7.96 14.65 88.81
C GLY A 48 9.10 14.07 89.66
N ALA A 49 9.16 12.77 89.93
CA ALA A 49 10.28 12.12 90.63
C ALA A 49 11.45 11.90 89.66
N THR A 50 12.70 11.91 90.16
CA THR A 50 13.90 11.70 89.33
C THR A 50 14.75 10.57 89.90
N LEU A 51 15.41 9.80 89.04
CA LEU A 51 16.47 8.87 89.40
C LEU A 51 17.72 9.24 88.59
N THR A 52 18.84 9.49 89.27
CA THR A 52 20.13 9.67 88.59
C THR A 52 20.86 8.32 88.54
N ASN A 53 21.02 7.72 87.38
CA ASN A 53 21.81 6.51 87.19
C ASN A 53 23.10 6.81 86.42
N ASN A 54 24.22 6.79 87.14
CA ASN A 54 25.57 7.00 86.61
C ASN A 54 26.36 5.68 86.47
N SER A 55 25.71 4.52 86.68
CA SER A 55 26.30 3.18 86.55
C SER A 55 25.34 2.22 85.82
N THR A 56 25.44 0.91 86.06
CA THR A 56 24.50 -0.07 85.50
C THR A 56 23.34 -0.31 86.45
N LEU A 57 22.10 -0.05 86.03
CA LEU A 57 20.89 -0.46 86.75
C LEU A 57 20.26 -1.64 86.01
N THR A 58 20.25 -2.82 86.62
CA THR A 58 19.57 -4.00 86.08
C THR A 58 18.16 -4.09 86.66
N VAL A 59 17.15 -4.29 85.81
CA VAL A 59 15.77 -4.49 86.21
C VAL A 59 15.27 -5.82 85.65
N ASN A 60 14.83 -6.71 86.55
CA ASN A 60 14.40 -8.07 86.22
C ASN A 60 12.88 -8.19 85.95
N GLY A 61 12.18 -7.06 85.91
CA GLY A 61 10.73 -6.94 85.74
C GLY A 61 10.40 -5.55 85.16
N SER A 62 9.30 -4.92 85.59
CA SER A 62 8.80 -3.70 84.94
C SER A 62 9.49 -2.40 85.34
N VAL A 63 9.61 -1.48 84.38
CA VAL A 63 10.10 -0.10 84.53
C VAL A 63 8.99 0.89 84.13
N ASP A 64 8.59 1.74 85.06
CA ASP A 64 7.87 2.98 84.80
C ASP A 64 8.79 4.16 85.14
N ALA A 65 9.46 4.69 84.12
CA ALA A 65 10.46 5.75 84.26
C ALA A 65 9.84 7.14 84.51
N GLY A 66 8.51 7.28 84.42
CA GLY A 66 7.86 8.59 84.43
C GLY A 66 8.46 9.47 83.33
N THR A 67 9.13 10.55 83.73
CA THR A 67 9.73 11.54 82.81
C THR A 67 11.25 11.68 82.91
N THR A 68 11.97 10.86 83.70
CA THR A 68 13.13 11.43 84.43
C THR A 68 14.18 10.44 84.95
N ILE A 69 14.34 9.24 84.38
CA ILE A 69 15.60 8.50 84.61
C ILE A 69 16.71 9.22 83.84
N VAL A 70 17.71 9.76 84.53
CA VAL A 70 18.79 10.59 83.96
C VAL A 70 20.16 10.05 84.37
N GLY A 71 21.24 10.51 83.72
CA GLY A 71 22.62 10.19 84.11
C GLY A 71 23.41 9.55 82.97
N SER A 72 24.69 9.26 83.22
CA SER A 72 25.59 8.70 82.21
C SER A 72 25.62 7.17 82.15
N GLY A 73 24.78 6.51 82.96
CA GLY A 73 24.74 5.06 83.13
C GLY A 73 24.00 4.31 82.03
N THR A 74 23.75 3.02 82.26
CA THR A 74 22.94 2.15 81.39
C THR A 74 21.84 1.47 82.20
N LEU A 75 20.64 1.44 81.63
CA LEU A 75 19.52 0.67 82.16
C LEU A 75 19.47 -0.68 81.43
N VAL A 76 19.56 -1.78 82.15
CA VAL A 76 19.54 -3.14 81.60
C VAL A 76 18.23 -3.83 81.98
N LEU A 77 17.44 -4.22 80.99
CA LEU A 77 16.22 -5.01 81.17
C LEU A 77 16.56 -6.49 81.00
N ALA A 78 16.75 -7.22 82.10
CA ALA A 78 17.29 -8.59 82.12
C ALA A 78 16.28 -9.66 82.55
N GLY A 79 15.05 -9.26 82.86
CA GLY A 79 14.00 -10.14 83.36
C GLY A 79 13.51 -11.19 82.35
N ALA A 80 12.86 -12.23 82.85
CA ALA A 80 12.12 -13.17 82.00
C ALA A 80 10.99 -12.45 81.22
N SER A 81 10.32 -11.49 81.88
CA SER A 81 9.28 -10.64 81.28
C SER A 81 9.13 -9.32 82.05
N GLY A 82 8.70 -8.26 81.38
CA GLY A 82 8.39 -6.99 82.03
C GLY A 82 7.77 -5.95 81.09
N THR A 83 7.40 -4.80 81.64
CA THR A 83 6.94 -3.64 80.86
C THR A 83 7.92 -2.48 80.92
N LEU A 84 7.94 -1.62 79.90
CA LEU A 84 8.73 -0.39 79.87
C LEU A 84 7.83 0.79 79.49
N LYS A 85 7.91 1.92 80.21
CA LYS A 85 7.31 3.19 79.78
C LYS A 85 8.04 4.39 80.35
N GLY A 86 7.84 5.56 79.75
CA GLY A 86 8.35 6.85 80.23
C GLY A 86 9.61 7.33 79.50
N VAL A 87 10.24 8.38 80.04
CA VAL A 87 11.43 9.02 79.46
C VAL A 87 12.70 8.56 80.19
N ILE A 88 13.64 8.01 79.42
CA ILE A 88 14.92 7.46 79.89
C ILE A 88 16.03 8.23 79.17
N ASN A 89 16.64 9.18 79.87
CA ASN A 89 17.69 10.07 79.36
C ASN A 89 19.09 9.42 79.44
N GLN A 90 19.20 8.17 79.02
CA GLN A 90 20.44 7.38 79.00
C GLN A 90 20.29 6.17 78.04
N SER A 91 21.33 5.35 77.92
CA SER A 91 21.27 4.13 77.11
C SER A 91 20.48 3.01 77.81
N VAL A 92 19.78 2.19 77.00
CA VAL A 92 19.00 1.04 77.43
C VAL A 92 19.47 -0.22 76.70
N THR A 93 19.69 -1.29 77.46
CA THR A 93 20.00 -2.62 76.93
C THR A 93 18.91 -3.60 77.32
N VAL A 94 18.32 -4.30 76.35
CA VAL A 94 17.32 -5.35 76.59
C VAL A 94 17.97 -6.71 76.35
N THR A 95 18.19 -7.47 77.42
CA THR A 95 18.69 -8.86 77.37
C THR A 95 17.62 -9.88 77.77
N GLY A 96 16.55 -9.42 78.42
CA GLY A 96 15.47 -10.24 78.92
C GLY A 96 14.47 -10.71 77.86
N ALA A 97 13.87 -11.88 78.09
CA ALA A 97 13.21 -12.66 77.04
C ALA A 97 11.89 -12.08 76.50
N ALA A 98 11.19 -11.22 77.26
CA ALA A 98 9.89 -10.67 76.83
C ALA A 98 9.53 -9.33 77.48
N TYR A 99 10.03 -8.22 76.94
CA TYR A 99 9.62 -6.87 77.34
C TYR A 99 8.57 -6.28 76.38
N THR A 100 7.59 -5.55 76.91
CA THR A 100 6.56 -4.83 76.12
C THR A 100 6.42 -3.39 76.59
N LEU A 101 6.24 -2.43 75.67
CA LEU A 101 5.96 -1.06 76.08
C LEU A 101 4.55 -0.94 76.66
N ALA A 102 4.42 -0.27 77.80
CA ALA A 102 3.13 0.00 78.46
C ALA A 102 2.62 1.43 78.22
N GLY A 103 3.33 2.20 77.39
CA GLY A 103 3.03 3.59 77.04
C GLY A 103 4.13 4.16 76.15
N ALA A 104 3.93 5.40 75.69
CA ALA A 104 4.97 6.12 74.95
C ALA A 104 6.29 6.11 75.73
N THR A 105 7.38 5.77 75.04
CA THR A 105 8.69 5.57 75.65
C THR A 105 9.75 6.34 74.88
N GLN A 106 10.61 7.06 75.60
CA GLN A 106 11.78 7.74 75.02
C GLN A 106 13.06 7.15 75.60
N VAL A 107 14.01 6.85 74.73
CA VAL A 107 15.40 6.49 75.06
C VAL A 107 16.30 7.56 74.44
N ALA A 108 16.86 8.45 75.26
CA ALA A 108 17.75 9.50 74.74
C ALA A 108 19.12 8.95 74.31
N GLY A 109 19.59 7.86 74.95
CA GLY A 109 20.82 7.17 74.57
C GLY A 109 20.59 6.11 73.48
N ASN A 110 21.51 5.14 73.42
CA ASN A 110 21.40 4.01 72.51
C ASN A 110 20.43 2.97 73.08
N LEU A 111 19.64 2.36 72.22
CA LEU A 111 18.82 1.18 72.52
C LEU A 111 19.46 -0.05 71.89
N THR A 112 19.92 -1.00 72.70
CA THR A 112 20.47 -2.29 72.23
C THR A 112 19.58 -3.44 72.69
N ILE A 113 19.15 -4.29 71.76
CA ILE A 113 18.42 -5.54 72.07
C ILE A 113 19.36 -6.70 71.74
N SER A 114 19.84 -7.42 72.75
CA SER A 114 20.93 -8.39 72.59
C SER A 114 20.65 -9.72 73.31
N GLY A 115 21.47 -10.74 73.01
CA GLY A 115 21.31 -12.07 73.61
C GLY A 115 19.97 -12.68 73.18
N THR A 116 19.13 -13.09 74.13
CA THR A 116 17.76 -13.55 73.88
C THR A 116 16.71 -12.43 74.06
N GLY A 117 17.17 -11.18 74.10
CA GLY A 117 16.35 -10.01 74.38
C GLY A 117 15.20 -9.83 73.38
N LYS A 118 14.01 -9.47 73.87
CA LYS A 118 12.89 -9.08 73.00
C LYS A 118 12.20 -7.83 73.52
N LEU A 119 12.01 -6.84 72.65
CA LEU A 119 11.19 -5.66 72.94
C LEU A 119 9.99 -5.59 71.99
N THR A 120 8.78 -5.58 72.55
CA THR A 120 7.52 -5.46 71.81
C THR A 120 6.97 -4.05 71.99
N VAL A 121 6.63 -3.37 70.89
CA VAL A 121 6.16 -1.97 70.92
C VAL A 121 4.70 -1.86 71.38
N GLY A 122 3.81 -2.79 71.00
CA GLY A 122 2.53 -2.99 71.68
C GLY A 122 1.47 -1.89 71.47
N GLY A 123 1.43 -1.27 70.30
CA GLY A 123 0.56 -0.15 69.93
C GLY A 123 1.07 1.23 70.39
N GLN A 124 2.36 1.35 70.70
CA GLN A 124 2.96 2.55 71.31
C GLN A 124 3.95 3.25 70.38
N VAL A 125 4.39 4.44 70.79
CA VAL A 125 5.49 5.18 70.17
C VAL A 125 6.76 4.99 71.00
N LEU A 126 7.83 4.52 70.34
CA LEU A 126 9.18 4.44 70.88
C LEU A 126 10.07 5.47 70.17
N SER A 127 10.63 6.41 70.91
CA SER A 127 11.56 7.40 70.36
C SER A 127 12.98 7.16 70.87
N VAL A 128 13.91 6.81 69.98
CA VAL A 128 15.33 6.58 70.27
C VAL A 128 16.15 7.73 69.69
N THR A 129 16.76 8.54 70.55
CA THR A 129 17.60 9.68 70.10
C THR A 129 19.02 9.22 69.74
N GLY A 130 19.52 8.15 70.36
CA GLY A 130 20.75 7.46 69.94
C GLY A 130 20.52 6.45 68.81
N THR A 131 21.33 5.40 68.78
CA THR A 131 21.20 4.29 67.82
C THR A 131 20.24 3.22 68.31
N LEU A 132 19.58 2.52 67.38
CA LEU A 132 18.87 1.27 67.63
C LEU A 132 19.71 0.11 67.09
N ALA A 133 19.99 -0.91 67.90
CA ALA A 133 20.73 -2.08 67.46
C ALA A 133 20.12 -3.40 67.97
N THR A 134 19.95 -4.39 67.09
CA THR A 134 19.73 -5.79 67.49
C THR A 134 21.01 -6.60 67.29
N SER A 135 21.34 -7.49 68.22
CA SER A 135 22.53 -8.36 68.14
C SER A 135 22.31 -9.73 68.79
N GLY A 136 23.13 -10.73 68.45
CA GLY A 136 22.95 -12.09 68.93
C GLY A 136 21.63 -12.70 68.43
N SER A 137 20.73 -13.09 69.33
CA SER A 137 19.36 -13.51 69.00
C SER A 137 18.31 -12.45 69.38
N GLY A 138 18.73 -11.22 69.68
CA GLY A 138 17.85 -10.12 70.09
C GLY A 138 16.88 -9.72 68.98
N ARG A 139 15.65 -9.34 69.35
CA ARG A 139 14.56 -9.02 68.39
C ARG A 139 13.75 -7.79 68.79
N LEU A 140 13.43 -6.95 67.80
CA LEU A 140 12.36 -5.96 67.90
C LEU A 140 11.06 -6.58 67.39
N ALA A 141 9.93 -6.30 68.06
CA ALA A 141 8.62 -6.74 67.63
C ALA A 141 7.66 -5.55 67.46
N MET A 142 7.21 -5.37 66.23
CA MET A 142 6.22 -4.39 65.75
C MET A 142 5.12 -5.14 65.00
N MET A 143 3.99 -5.35 65.67
CA MET A 143 2.90 -6.22 65.19
C MET A 143 1.54 -5.53 65.21
N ASN A 144 1.47 -4.30 65.73
CA ASN A 144 0.27 -3.49 65.79
C ASN A 144 0.38 -2.34 64.77
N ALA A 145 -0.71 -2.01 64.07
CA ALA A 145 -0.71 -0.92 63.09
C ALA A 145 -0.36 0.45 63.71
N ALA A 146 -0.59 0.62 65.02
CA ALA A 146 -0.22 1.81 65.77
C ALA A 146 1.23 1.83 66.27
N ASP A 147 2.01 0.75 66.07
CA ASP A 147 3.42 0.72 66.47
C ASP A 147 4.23 1.74 65.67
N VAL A 148 4.95 2.62 66.36
CA VAL A 148 5.89 3.56 65.74
C VAL A 148 7.22 3.53 66.49
N VAL A 149 8.31 3.33 65.75
CA VAL A 149 9.68 3.44 66.28
C VAL A 149 10.41 4.55 65.53
N ASN A 150 10.73 5.64 66.20
CA ASN A 150 11.50 6.76 65.66
C ASN A 150 12.96 6.65 66.11
N VAL A 151 13.90 6.58 65.17
CA VAL A 151 15.35 6.50 65.43
C VAL A 151 16.02 7.74 64.85
N ALA A 152 16.55 8.61 65.71
CA ALA A 152 17.15 9.88 65.26
C ALA A 152 18.52 9.69 64.57
N THR A 153 19.23 8.60 64.88
CA THR A 153 20.52 8.26 64.24
C THR A 153 20.42 6.96 63.44
N ALA A 154 21.33 6.00 63.62
CA ALA A 154 21.36 4.77 62.84
C ALA A 154 20.54 3.62 63.48
N ALA A 155 19.97 2.77 62.62
CA ALA A 155 19.33 1.52 63.01
C ALA A 155 20.07 0.32 62.38
N THR A 156 20.51 -0.61 63.22
CA THR A 156 21.27 -1.81 62.80
C THR A 156 20.57 -3.08 63.27
N PHE A 157 20.17 -3.92 62.32
CA PHE A 157 19.57 -5.22 62.57
C PHE A 157 20.59 -6.33 62.31
N ALA A 158 21.21 -6.84 63.38
CA ALA A 158 22.21 -7.90 63.33
C ALA A 158 21.94 -9.00 64.39
N GLY A 159 20.70 -9.06 64.89
CA GLY A 159 20.24 -10.00 65.90
C GLY A 159 19.62 -11.29 65.34
N GLY A 160 18.58 -11.77 66.00
CA GLY A 160 17.84 -12.95 65.57
C GLY A 160 16.93 -12.66 64.37
N SER A 161 16.39 -13.71 63.75
CA SER A 161 15.38 -13.52 62.69
C SER A 161 14.15 -12.79 63.23
N GLU A 162 13.69 -11.78 62.49
CA GLU A 162 12.49 -11.00 62.81
C GLU A 162 11.24 -11.45 62.05
N ASN A 163 11.31 -12.61 61.40
CA ASN A 163 10.17 -13.19 60.72
C ASN A 163 9.00 -13.40 61.71
N GLY A 164 7.84 -12.85 61.37
CA GLY A 164 6.65 -12.85 62.24
C GLY A 164 6.68 -11.84 63.39
N TYR A 165 7.74 -11.03 63.52
CA TYR A 165 7.85 -9.99 64.55
C TYR A 165 7.75 -8.57 64.00
N LEU A 166 8.04 -8.34 62.73
CA LEU A 166 7.80 -7.07 62.03
C LEU A 166 6.63 -7.22 61.04
N THR A 167 5.39 -7.21 61.54
CA THR A 167 4.18 -7.49 60.72
C THR A 167 3.28 -6.27 60.51
N ALA A 168 3.43 -5.22 61.30
CA ALA A 168 2.70 -3.96 61.15
C ALA A 168 3.47 -2.79 61.80
N GLY A 169 3.00 -1.56 61.61
CA GLY A 169 3.61 -0.36 62.18
C GLY A 169 4.71 0.26 61.30
N ALA A 170 5.34 1.32 61.80
CA ALA A 170 6.33 2.10 61.06
C ALA A 170 7.65 2.28 61.83
N LEU A 171 8.74 1.81 61.23
CA LEU A 171 10.11 2.12 61.67
C LEU A 171 10.62 3.33 60.88
N VAL A 172 10.81 4.45 61.55
CA VAL A 172 11.29 5.71 60.98
C VAL A 172 12.75 5.92 61.38
N VAL A 173 13.65 5.99 60.40
CA VAL A 173 15.09 6.16 60.63
C VAL A 173 15.55 7.46 59.97
N ASN A 174 16.19 8.33 60.77
CA ASN A 174 16.72 9.61 60.32
C ASN A 174 18.21 9.56 59.94
N GLY A 175 18.92 8.47 60.29
CA GLY A 175 20.30 8.17 59.87
C GLY A 175 20.40 6.91 58.99
N ASN A 176 21.51 6.18 59.07
CA ASN A 176 21.75 4.98 58.26
C ASN A 176 20.92 3.78 58.73
N PHE A 177 20.50 2.94 57.79
CA PHE A 177 19.86 1.64 58.06
C PHE A 177 20.76 0.50 57.58
N THR A 178 21.01 -0.50 58.43
CA THR A 178 21.79 -1.69 58.07
C THR A 178 21.09 -2.97 58.53
N ALA A 179 20.93 -3.95 57.64
CA ALA A 179 20.40 -5.28 57.95
C ALA A 179 21.14 -6.40 57.18
N THR A 180 20.98 -7.65 57.62
CA THR A 180 21.62 -8.82 56.98
C THR A 180 20.75 -10.07 57.06
N GLY A 181 20.69 -10.88 56.00
CA GLY A 181 19.97 -12.16 56.05
C GLY A 181 18.52 -12.04 56.51
N ALA A 182 18.16 -12.79 57.56
CA ALA A 182 16.81 -12.81 58.13
C ALA A 182 16.61 -11.79 59.27
N THR A 183 17.61 -10.96 59.58
CA THR A 183 17.57 -10.07 60.77
C THR A 183 16.59 -8.93 60.64
N PHE A 184 16.13 -8.64 59.42
CA PHE A 184 15.01 -7.75 59.14
C PHE A 184 14.12 -8.43 58.10
N ALA A 185 13.09 -9.13 58.58
CA ALA A 185 12.17 -9.90 57.74
C ALA A 185 10.74 -9.42 57.97
N ALA A 186 10.47 -8.21 57.48
CA ALA A 186 9.18 -7.54 57.61
C ALA A 186 8.12 -8.15 56.68
N SER A 187 6.86 -8.08 57.10
CA SER A 187 5.69 -8.56 56.35
C SER A 187 4.44 -7.74 56.69
N GLY A 188 3.27 -8.13 56.16
CA GLY A 188 1.99 -7.52 56.50
C GLY A 188 1.88 -6.08 56.02
N THR A 189 1.74 -5.13 56.95
CA THR A 189 1.68 -3.68 56.65
C THR A 189 2.88 -2.91 57.23
N HIS A 190 3.92 -3.62 57.68
CA HIS A 190 5.10 -2.98 58.26
C HIS A 190 5.82 -2.11 57.22
N THR A 191 6.16 -0.86 57.61
CA THR A 191 6.81 0.12 56.74
C THR A 191 8.15 0.58 57.34
N LEU A 192 9.21 0.54 56.53
CA LEU A 192 10.48 1.21 56.82
C LEU A 192 10.48 2.59 56.15
N LYS A 193 10.76 3.65 56.90
CA LYS A 193 10.86 5.02 56.40
C LYS A 193 12.26 5.58 56.60
N LEU A 194 12.86 6.11 55.53
CA LEU A 194 14.14 6.82 55.55
C LEU A 194 13.83 8.31 55.44
N ALA A 195 13.83 9.01 56.57
CA ALA A 195 13.25 10.35 56.73
C ALA A 195 14.27 11.44 57.16
N GLY A 196 15.55 11.24 56.86
CA GLY A 196 16.61 12.20 57.18
C GLY A 196 16.44 13.54 56.44
N TRP A 197 16.71 14.64 57.14
CA TRP A 197 16.54 16.00 56.62
C TRP A 197 17.80 16.58 55.97
N THR A 198 18.96 16.42 56.61
CA THR A 198 20.22 17.06 56.19
C THR A 198 21.38 16.07 56.07
N SER A 199 21.47 15.08 56.96
CA SER A 199 22.53 14.06 56.93
C SER A 199 22.19 12.95 55.93
N ALA A 200 23.11 12.69 55.00
CA ALA A 200 22.98 11.62 54.02
C ALA A 200 22.68 10.27 54.70
N GLN A 201 21.80 9.48 54.10
CA GLN A 201 21.39 8.18 54.61
C GLN A 201 21.82 7.08 53.64
N THR A 202 22.49 6.06 54.16
CA THR A 202 22.72 4.80 53.45
C THR A 202 21.76 3.74 53.97
N LEU A 203 21.07 3.06 53.05
CA LEU A 203 20.36 1.82 53.34
C LEU A 203 21.19 0.66 52.79
N SER A 204 21.68 -0.18 53.69
CA SER A 204 22.49 -1.36 53.38
C SER A 204 21.76 -2.63 53.79
N PHE A 205 21.54 -3.53 52.84
CA PHE A 205 21.02 -4.87 53.12
C PHE A 205 21.95 -5.92 52.50
N THR A 206 22.58 -6.72 53.35
CA THR A 206 23.54 -7.75 52.93
C THR A 206 22.92 -9.15 52.99
N SER A 207 23.31 -10.04 52.08
CA SER A 207 22.85 -11.44 52.06
C SER A 207 21.31 -11.59 52.11
N PRO A 208 20.53 -10.91 51.24
CA PRO A 208 19.07 -11.00 51.26
C PRO A 208 18.60 -12.44 51.07
N LEU A 209 17.55 -12.84 51.80
CA LEU A 209 16.90 -14.14 51.63
C LEU A 209 15.64 -13.99 50.79
N THR A 210 15.41 -14.93 49.86
CA THR A 210 14.20 -14.92 49.01
C THR A 210 12.92 -14.85 49.84
N GLY A 211 12.07 -13.86 49.53
CA GLY A 211 10.77 -13.68 50.19
C GLY A 211 10.87 -13.11 51.60
N GLN A 212 12.04 -12.58 51.99
CA GLN A 212 12.26 -11.86 53.25
C GLN A 212 12.99 -10.54 52.95
N GLY A 213 12.84 -9.58 53.85
CA GLY A 213 13.50 -8.29 53.74
C GLY A 213 12.59 -7.17 54.21
N ILE A 214 12.54 -6.11 53.41
CA ILE A 214 11.66 -4.97 53.67
C ILE A 214 10.29 -5.28 53.07
N ASN A 215 9.21 -4.95 53.79
CA ASN A 215 7.87 -5.08 53.25
C ASN A 215 7.46 -3.81 52.49
N HIS A 216 7.09 -2.72 53.17
CA HIS A 216 6.95 -1.42 52.52
C HIS A 216 8.16 -0.51 52.79
N LEU A 217 8.56 0.26 51.79
CA LEU A 217 9.69 1.20 51.88
C LEU A 217 9.26 2.61 51.44
N THR A 218 9.55 3.60 52.28
CA THR A 218 9.28 5.00 51.96
C THR A 218 10.53 5.84 52.12
N PHE A 219 10.83 6.67 51.13
CA PHE A 219 11.83 7.73 51.19
C PHE A 219 11.13 9.07 51.34
N GLU A 220 11.55 9.84 52.34
CA GLU A 220 11.02 11.16 52.64
C GLU A 220 12.19 12.12 52.94
N ASN A 221 11.92 13.43 52.80
CA ASN A 221 12.81 14.53 53.17
C ASN A 221 14.14 14.63 52.37
N GLY A 222 14.76 15.81 52.47
CA GLY A 222 15.82 16.26 51.56
C GLY A 222 17.22 15.69 51.77
N ALA A 223 17.45 14.77 52.72
CA ALA A 223 18.78 14.15 52.81
C ALA A 223 19.03 13.19 51.66
N ALA A 224 20.23 13.26 51.06
CA ALA A 224 20.68 12.32 50.03
C ALA A 224 20.52 10.86 50.50
N LYS A 225 20.02 9.99 49.61
CA LYS A 225 19.75 8.59 49.90
C LYS A 225 20.63 7.71 49.02
N THR A 226 21.33 6.75 49.61
CA THR A 226 22.15 5.78 48.87
C THR A 226 21.77 4.35 49.21
N LEU A 227 21.52 3.54 48.20
CA LEU A 227 21.25 2.10 48.34
C LEU A 227 22.52 1.29 48.07
N THR A 228 22.82 0.36 48.98
CA THR A 228 23.94 -0.59 48.83
C THR A 228 23.49 -2.03 49.08
N GLY A 229 24.01 -2.97 48.27
CA GLY A 229 23.61 -4.38 48.31
C GLY A 229 22.43 -4.71 47.37
N ALA A 230 22.01 -5.98 47.37
CA ALA A 230 20.82 -6.43 46.65
C ALA A 230 19.61 -6.34 47.59
N LEU A 231 18.68 -5.44 47.29
CA LEU A 231 17.51 -5.22 48.14
C LEU A 231 16.29 -5.98 47.63
N GLN A 232 15.49 -6.51 48.56
CA GLN A 232 14.16 -7.05 48.28
C GLN A 232 13.12 -6.25 49.06
N VAL A 233 12.16 -5.66 48.33
CA VAL A 233 10.98 -4.99 48.85
C VAL A 233 9.76 -5.79 48.43
N MET A 234 9.05 -6.38 49.39
CA MET A 234 7.94 -7.31 49.14
C MET A 234 6.62 -6.59 48.84
N GLY A 235 6.47 -5.38 49.34
CA GLY A 235 5.35 -4.48 49.14
C GLY A 235 5.75 -3.23 48.36
N ASP A 236 5.10 -2.12 48.67
CA ASP A 236 5.21 -0.88 47.90
C ASP A 236 6.49 -0.10 48.20
N VAL A 237 7.01 0.58 47.18
CA VAL A 237 8.08 1.59 47.29
C VAL A 237 7.49 2.96 46.93
N LEU A 238 7.66 3.93 47.84
CA LEU A 238 7.28 5.32 47.64
C LEU A 238 8.49 6.23 47.80
N LEU A 239 8.79 7.02 46.78
CA LEU A 239 9.63 8.20 46.87
C LEU A 239 8.69 9.40 46.98
N ALA A 240 8.50 9.91 48.19
CA ALA A 240 7.61 11.03 48.44
C ALA A 240 8.13 12.31 47.76
N GLY A 241 7.26 13.25 47.42
CA GLY A 241 7.66 14.49 46.73
C GLY A 241 8.67 15.38 47.48
N THR A 242 8.87 15.14 48.78
CA THR A 242 9.90 15.80 49.61
C THR A 242 11.25 15.09 49.62
N SER A 243 11.35 13.89 49.03
CA SER A 243 12.56 13.08 49.04
C SER A 243 13.63 13.67 48.13
N ALA A 244 14.89 13.62 48.57
CA ALA A 244 16.02 13.71 47.65
C ALA A 244 16.06 12.48 46.71
N PRO A 245 16.80 12.56 45.57
CA PRO A 245 17.04 11.41 44.72
C PRO A 245 17.63 10.22 45.49
N VAL A 246 17.23 9.02 45.07
CA VAL A 246 17.76 7.74 45.59
C VAL A 246 18.79 7.19 44.62
N ASP A 247 20.07 7.25 45.01
CA ASP A 247 21.20 6.80 44.19
C ASP A 247 21.72 5.42 44.63
N GLY A 248 22.41 4.69 43.74
CA GLY A 248 23.27 3.57 44.15
C GLY A 248 23.52 2.50 43.07
N ALA A 249 24.64 1.79 43.16
CA ALA A 249 24.94 0.66 42.26
C ALA A 249 24.12 -0.61 42.58
N ALA A 250 23.06 -0.50 43.38
CA ALA A 250 22.26 -1.60 43.88
C ALA A 250 21.34 -2.20 42.81
N THR A 251 21.05 -3.48 42.97
CA THR A 251 19.90 -4.15 42.34
C THR A 251 18.75 -4.17 43.34
N VAL A 252 17.60 -3.61 42.96
CA VAL A 252 16.42 -3.54 43.83
C VAL A 252 15.28 -4.35 43.22
N LYS A 253 14.79 -5.36 43.95
CA LYS A 253 13.59 -6.11 43.58
C LYS A 253 12.38 -5.56 44.33
N ILE A 254 11.32 -5.23 43.59
CA ILE A 254 10.08 -4.68 44.11
C ILE A 254 8.94 -5.63 43.72
N ALA A 255 8.17 -6.11 44.69
CA ALA A 255 7.01 -6.98 44.45
C ALA A 255 5.65 -6.25 44.61
N GLY A 256 5.67 -5.01 45.12
CA GLY A 256 4.51 -4.11 45.19
C GLY A 256 4.51 -3.03 44.10
N ASN A 257 3.74 -1.97 44.34
CA ASN A 257 3.69 -0.79 43.48
C ASN A 257 4.94 0.07 43.68
N PHE A 258 5.28 0.83 42.66
CA PHE A 258 6.36 1.81 42.71
C PHE A 258 5.84 3.18 42.33
N THR A 259 6.07 4.17 43.19
CA THR A 259 5.68 5.56 42.95
C THR A 259 6.86 6.48 43.19
N ASP A 260 7.14 7.35 42.22
CA ASP A 260 8.11 8.44 42.34
C ASP A 260 7.39 9.79 42.19
N GLU A 261 7.20 10.48 43.31
CA GLU A 261 6.56 11.79 43.38
C GLU A 261 7.57 12.95 43.32
N THR A 262 8.88 12.66 43.22
CA THR A 262 9.93 13.70 43.22
C THR A 262 10.01 14.48 41.91
N ILE A 263 9.35 13.99 40.87
CA ILE A 263 9.40 14.54 39.52
C ILE A 263 8.17 15.43 39.32
N LEU A 264 8.34 16.74 39.49
CA LEU A 264 7.35 17.72 39.06
C LEU A 264 7.44 17.88 37.53
N ALA A 265 6.28 17.85 36.86
CA ALA A 265 6.19 18.17 35.44
C ALA A 265 6.66 19.60 35.20
N ASP A 266 7.86 19.76 34.64
CA ASP A 266 8.28 21.03 34.07
C ASP A 266 7.34 21.36 32.91
N SER A 267 6.60 22.46 33.02
CA SER A 267 5.69 22.97 31.99
C SER A 267 6.39 23.43 30.71
N SER A 268 7.73 23.42 30.66
CA SER A 268 8.54 23.86 29.53
C SER A 268 9.60 22.82 29.15
N ALA A 269 9.27 21.99 28.15
CA ALA A 269 10.21 21.18 27.36
C ALA A 269 11.10 20.18 28.14
N MET A 270 10.69 18.92 28.08
CA MET A 270 11.33 17.70 28.60
C MET A 270 11.39 17.66 30.13
N PRO A 271 10.90 16.58 30.79
CA PRO A 271 11.09 16.44 32.23
C PRO A 271 12.60 16.55 32.53
N SER A 272 12.95 17.46 33.43
CA SER A 272 14.35 17.70 33.82
C SER A 272 15.03 16.36 34.12
N PRO A 273 16.22 16.07 33.55
CA PRO A 273 16.94 14.80 33.75
C PRO A 273 17.38 14.55 35.20
N LEU A 274 16.97 15.41 36.13
CA LEU A 274 17.30 15.38 37.55
C LEU A 274 16.21 14.70 38.42
N GLY A 275 15.23 13.98 37.85
CA GLY A 275 14.28 13.12 38.58
C GLY A 275 14.92 11.95 39.37
N GLY A 276 14.17 11.29 40.26
CA GLY A 276 14.71 10.84 41.56
C GLY A 276 14.84 9.34 41.92
N TRP A 277 14.74 8.36 41.02
CA TRP A 277 15.14 6.96 41.27
C TRP A 277 16.31 6.52 40.38
N ARG A 278 17.50 6.36 40.98
CA ARG A 278 18.79 6.25 40.28
C ARG A 278 19.66 5.08 40.74
N VAL A 279 19.05 3.90 40.77
CA VAL A 279 19.75 2.65 41.05
C VAL A 279 20.32 2.02 39.77
N ALA A 280 21.19 1.01 39.88
CA ALA A 280 21.72 0.32 38.70
C ALA A 280 20.66 -0.51 37.96
N THR A 281 19.85 -1.29 38.70
CA THR A 281 18.81 -2.12 38.09
C THR A 281 17.61 -2.29 39.02
N THR A 282 16.41 -2.13 38.48
CA THR A 282 15.14 -2.31 39.17
C THR A 282 14.40 -3.51 38.60
N PHE A 283 14.08 -4.49 39.46
CA PHE A 283 13.29 -5.67 39.11
C PHE A 283 11.87 -5.52 39.65
N PHE A 284 10.91 -5.30 38.77
CA PHE A 284 9.50 -5.35 39.12
C PHE A 284 8.98 -6.79 39.04
N SER A 285 8.33 -7.22 40.12
CA SER A 285 7.76 -8.54 40.29
C SER A 285 6.37 -8.44 40.93
N GLY A 286 5.67 -9.55 41.05
CA GLY A 286 4.31 -9.58 41.60
C GLY A 286 3.23 -9.43 40.53
N SER A 287 1.99 -9.70 40.92
CA SER A 287 0.83 -9.65 40.03
C SER A 287 0.05 -8.35 40.18
N ASN A 288 -0.30 -7.76 39.05
CA ASN A 288 -1.11 -6.55 38.87
C ASN A 288 -0.54 -5.34 39.62
N LYS A 289 0.75 -5.05 39.40
CA LYS A 289 1.45 -3.93 40.04
C LYS A 289 1.58 -2.72 39.12
N ILE A 290 1.65 -1.54 39.73
CA ILE A 290 1.66 -0.26 39.03
C ILE A 290 3.04 0.38 39.17
N ILE A 291 3.57 0.85 38.04
CA ILE A 291 4.69 1.80 37.98
C ILE A 291 4.08 3.19 37.75
N ASN A 292 4.23 4.07 38.75
CA ASN A 292 3.79 5.46 38.70
C ASN A 292 5.02 6.37 38.79
N SER A 293 5.73 6.50 37.67
CA SER A 293 6.90 7.37 37.51
C SER A 293 7.03 7.78 36.05
N THR A 294 7.49 9.00 35.80
CA THR A 294 7.76 9.52 34.45
C THR A 294 9.23 9.39 34.03
N PHE A 295 10.13 9.00 34.95
CA PHE A 295 11.56 8.86 34.68
C PHE A 295 12.20 7.80 35.58
N ILE A 296 12.95 6.87 34.99
CA ILE A 296 13.66 5.80 35.67
C ILE A 296 15.07 5.74 35.08
N THR A 297 16.13 6.00 35.85
CA THR A 297 17.49 5.97 35.29
C THR A 297 18.20 4.61 35.37
N SER A 298 17.51 3.60 35.85
CA SER A 298 18.04 2.24 36.00
C SER A 298 17.67 1.38 34.80
N ASN A 299 18.43 0.30 34.58
CA ASN A 299 17.89 -0.83 33.82
C ASN A 299 16.60 -1.34 34.50
N VAL A 300 15.59 -1.68 33.72
CA VAL A 300 14.30 -2.16 34.22
C VAL A 300 14.09 -3.60 33.77
N THR A 301 13.84 -4.50 34.72
CA THR A 301 13.38 -5.86 34.44
C THR A 301 11.99 -6.09 35.01
N VAL A 302 11.07 -6.58 34.20
CA VAL A 302 9.72 -6.98 34.60
C VAL A 302 9.60 -8.50 34.57
N SER A 303 9.22 -9.10 35.70
CA SER A 303 9.10 -10.56 35.87
C SER A 303 7.74 -11.03 36.36
N GLY A 304 6.81 -10.09 36.61
CA GLY A 304 5.41 -10.36 36.97
C GLY A 304 4.44 -9.68 36.01
N THR A 305 3.18 -9.49 36.42
CA THR A 305 2.20 -8.71 35.64
C THR A 305 2.19 -7.26 36.14
N VAL A 306 2.81 -6.38 35.37
CA VAL A 306 3.07 -4.98 35.73
C VAL A 306 2.47 -4.07 34.67
N ARG A 307 1.93 -2.92 35.09
CA ARG A 307 1.43 -1.90 34.18
C ARG A 307 1.95 -0.53 34.55
N PHE A 308 2.14 0.34 33.57
CA PHE A 308 2.26 1.76 33.85
C PHE A 308 0.91 2.32 34.33
N ASN A 309 0.96 3.36 35.16
CA ASN A 309 -0.26 4.03 35.60
C ASN A 309 -1.07 4.53 34.40
N ALA A 310 -2.40 4.48 34.47
CA ALA A 310 -3.24 4.82 33.32
C ALA A 310 -3.10 6.30 32.98
N CYS A 311 -2.81 6.61 31.72
CA CYS A 311 -2.82 8.00 31.29
C CYS A 311 -4.26 8.49 31.10
N THR A 312 -4.80 9.20 32.11
CA THR A 312 -6.18 9.72 32.08
C THR A 312 -6.33 11.01 31.26
N SER A 313 -5.25 11.76 31.06
CA SER A 313 -5.21 13.04 30.32
C SER A 313 -4.68 12.92 28.88
N CYS A 314 -4.14 11.76 28.48
CA CYS A 314 -3.83 11.46 27.07
C CYS A 314 -5.09 11.48 26.18
N LEU A 315 -6.26 11.46 26.82
CA LEU A 315 -7.58 11.60 26.20
C LEU A 315 -7.94 13.06 25.86
N GLU A 316 -7.25 14.11 26.34
CA GLU A 316 -7.72 15.52 26.18
C GLU A 316 -6.71 16.51 25.58
N ALA A 317 -5.46 16.13 25.31
CA ALA A 317 -4.42 17.10 24.95
C ALA A 317 -4.52 17.60 23.48
N THR A 318 -4.87 18.87 23.30
CA THR A 318 -4.60 19.63 22.07
C THR A 318 -3.10 19.77 21.82
N MET A 319 -2.71 19.82 20.54
CA MET A 319 -1.37 19.90 19.94
C MET A 319 -0.28 20.77 20.61
N ALA A 320 -0.61 21.66 21.55
CA ALA A 320 0.35 22.53 22.23
C ALA A 320 0.84 22.00 23.59
N SER A 321 0.31 20.87 24.11
CA SER A 321 0.59 20.38 25.47
C SER A 321 1.11 18.94 25.48
N LEU A 322 2.11 18.65 24.64
CA LEU A 322 2.62 17.29 24.37
C LEU A 322 3.79 16.85 25.27
N VAL A 323 4.09 17.60 26.35
CA VAL A 323 5.22 17.28 27.25
C VAL A 323 4.85 17.40 28.74
N ALA A 324 3.73 18.03 29.10
CA ALA A 324 3.36 18.27 30.50
C ALA A 324 2.19 17.42 31.02
N ASN A 325 1.41 16.75 30.14
CA ASN A 325 0.15 16.10 30.53
C ASN A 325 -0.08 14.70 29.91
N SER A 326 0.93 14.07 29.31
CA SER A 326 0.84 12.72 28.74
C SER A 326 1.64 11.72 29.58
N GLY A 327 1.14 10.49 29.69
CA GLY A 327 1.78 9.37 30.35
C GLY A 327 3.08 9.00 29.65
N TYR A 328 4.14 9.73 29.98
CA TYR A 328 5.47 9.61 29.39
C TYR A 328 6.40 9.02 30.43
N VAL A 329 7.10 7.94 30.08
CA VAL A 329 8.04 7.24 30.94
C VAL A 329 9.36 7.09 30.21
N LYS A 330 10.40 7.75 30.69
CA LYS A 330 11.75 7.56 30.13
C LYS A 330 12.59 6.64 31.01
N ILE A 331 13.10 5.58 30.40
CA ILE A 331 14.01 4.59 30.97
C ILE A 331 15.41 4.86 30.41
N ASN A 332 16.33 5.33 31.25
CA ASN A 332 17.72 5.56 30.86
C ASN A 332 18.57 4.30 31.01
N GLY A 333 18.28 3.27 30.24
CA GLY A 333 18.92 1.96 30.28
C GLY A 333 18.17 0.95 29.45
N ASP A 334 18.40 -0.34 29.71
CA ASP A 334 17.69 -1.44 29.06
C ASP A 334 16.33 -1.71 29.72
N LEU A 335 15.33 -2.09 28.92
CA LEU A 335 14.03 -2.59 29.38
C LEU A 335 13.88 -4.07 28.99
N THR A 336 13.79 -4.95 29.98
CA THR A 336 13.61 -6.39 29.79
C THR A 336 12.29 -6.87 30.41
N VAL A 337 11.49 -7.64 29.68
CA VAL A 337 10.33 -8.36 30.22
C VAL A 337 10.61 -9.86 30.15
N SER A 338 10.85 -10.50 31.31
CA SER A 338 11.32 -11.87 31.37
C SER A 338 10.67 -12.68 32.49
N GLY A 339 10.12 -13.85 32.14
CA GLY A 339 9.54 -14.81 33.08
C GLY A 339 8.25 -15.42 32.57
N SER A 340 7.96 -16.64 33.02
CA SER A 340 6.72 -17.34 32.69
C SER A 340 5.52 -16.56 33.24
N GLY A 341 4.73 -15.96 32.34
CA GLY A 341 3.59 -15.10 32.70
C GLY A 341 3.95 -13.65 33.02
N ALA A 342 5.19 -13.21 32.74
CA ALA A 342 5.55 -11.80 32.86
C ALA A 342 4.85 -10.98 31.75
N VAL A 343 4.16 -9.91 32.14
CA VAL A 343 3.46 -9.01 31.22
C VAL A 343 3.77 -7.57 31.62
N LEU A 344 4.20 -6.75 30.66
CA LEU A 344 4.27 -5.29 30.83
C LEU A 344 3.18 -4.61 29.99
N THR A 345 2.20 -3.98 30.64
CA THR A 345 1.11 -3.26 29.97
C THR A 345 1.38 -1.76 29.91
N PHE A 346 1.30 -1.19 28.70
CA PHE A 346 1.62 0.21 28.45
C PHE A 346 0.51 1.16 28.88
N ASN A 347 -0.76 0.76 28.74
CA ASN A 347 -1.90 1.42 29.39
C ASN A 347 -2.05 2.93 29.04
N GLY A 348 -1.82 3.26 27.76
CA GLY A 348 -1.87 4.58 27.16
C GLY A 348 -0.59 5.41 27.30
N ASN A 349 0.54 4.79 27.64
CA ASN A 349 1.80 5.49 27.90
C ASN A 349 2.80 5.41 26.74
N GLU A 350 3.60 6.46 26.60
CA GLU A 350 4.82 6.54 25.80
C GLU A 350 6.02 6.16 26.66
N VAL A 351 6.77 5.15 26.24
CA VAL A 351 7.94 4.65 26.97
C VAL A 351 9.18 4.80 26.09
N ASP A 352 10.10 5.65 26.53
CA ASP A 352 11.38 5.87 25.87
C ASP A 352 12.47 5.04 26.53
N VAL A 353 13.10 4.14 25.79
CA VAL A 353 14.18 3.26 26.24
C VAL A 353 15.47 3.69 25.57
N THR A 354 16.40 4.30 26.32
CA THR A 354 17.69 4.76 25.76
C THR A 354 18.65 3.62 25.43
N GLY A 355 18.46 2.45 26.05
CA GLY A 355 19.18 1.21 25.74
C GLY A 355 18.36 0.28 24.82
N ASN A 356 18.50 -1.02 25.05
CA ASN A 356 17.81 -2.07 24.32
C ASN A 356 16.47 -2.43 24.99
N PHE A 357 15.53 -2.90 24.17
CA PHE A 357 14.31 -3.54 24.62
C PHE A 357 14.37 -5.04 24.36
N ALA A 358 13.98 -5.86 25.34
CA ALA A 358 13.92 -7.31 25.18
C ALA A 358 12.72 -7.96 25.87
N THR A 359 12.10 -8.95 25.24
CA THR A 359 11.27 -9.96 25.91
C THR A 359 12.00 -11.30 25.94
N ALA A 360 11.86 -12.08 27.01
CA ALA A 360 12.54 -13.37 27.17
C ALA A 360 11.75 -14.34 28.07
N SER A 361 12.07 -15.64 28.01
CA SER A 361 11.57 -16.64 28.96
C SER A 361 10.05 -16.65 29.18
N GLY A 362 9.26 -16.39 28.12
CA GLY A 362 7.79 -16.33 28.17
C GLY A 362 7.19 -14.95 28.49
N GLY A 363 8.03 -13.93 28.74
CA GLY A 363 7.57 -12.56 28.99
C GLY A 363 7.01 -11.89 27.72
N VAL A 364 6.05 -10.97 27.88
CA VAL A 364 5.38 -10.28 26.77
C VAL A 364 5.07 -8.81 27.11
N VAL A 365 4.88 -7.98 26.09
CA VAL A 365 4.33 -6.63 26.24
C VAL A 365 2.89 -6.58 25.75
N ASP A 366 2.08 -5.72 26.37
CA ASP A 366 0.69 -5.44 26.00
C ASP A 366 0.57 -3.96 25.61
N MET A 367 0.41 -3.75 24.31
CA MET A 367 0.28 -2.47 23.60
C MET A 367 -0.99 -2.49 22.75
N THR A 368 -2.12 -2.68 23.43
CA THR A 368 -3.44 -2.80 22.81
C THR A 368 -4.12 -1.45 22.56
N GLY A 369 -3.69 -0.39 23.23
CA GLY A 369 -4.21 0.96 23.03
C GLY A 369 -3.45 1.71 21.95
N TYR A 370 -4.16 2.47 21.14
CA TYR A 370 -3.60 3.38 20.11
C TYR A 370 -2.63 4.46 20.65
N SER A 371 -2.64 4.73 21.97
CA SER A 371 -1.70 5.65 22.63
C SER A 371 -0.48 4.95 23.21
N ASP A 372 -0.42 3.61 23.17
CA ASP A 372 0.72 2.84 23.63
C ASP A 372 1.88 3.04 22.65
N TYR A 373 3.00 3.54 23.16
CA TYR A 373 4.17 3.85 22.34
C TYR A 373 5.44 3.35 23.01
N LEU A 374 6.26 2.61 22.27
CA LEU A 374 7.56 2.14 22.71
C LEU A 374 8.63 2.68 21.76
N TYR A 375 9.47 3.59 22.26
CA TYR A 375 10.62 4.13 21.53
C TYR A 375 11.90 3.48 22.03
N VAL A 376 12.65 2.83 21.14
CA VAL A 376 13.88 2.09 21.47
C VAL A 376 15.06 2.69 20.73
N TYR A 377 15.96 3.37 21.45
CA TYR A 377 17.19 3.91 20.87
C TYR A 377 18.19 2.80 20.49
N GLY A 378 18.18 1.68 21.23
CA GLY A 378 18.97 0.48 20.92
C GLY A 378 18.21 -0.50 20.04
N SER A 379 18.51 -1.79 20.20
CA SER A 379 17.83 -2.88 19.48
C SER A 379 16.59 -3.37 20.22
N ALA A 380 15.60 -3.86 19.48
CA ALA A 380 14.40 -4.50 20.01
C ALA A 380 14.43 -6.02 19.74
N THR A 381 14.36 -6.82 20.80
CA THR A 381 14.38 -8.29 20.73
C THR A 381 13.11 -8.90 21.32
N PHE A 382 12.32 -9.59 20.49
CA PHE A 382 11.15 -10.36 20.91
C PHE A 382 11.51 -11.85 21.03
N ALA A 383 12.11 -12.24 22.16
CA ALA A 383 12.51 -13.61 22.48
C ALA A 383 11.65 -14.27 23.59
N GLY A 384 10.52 -13.65 23.91
CA GLY A 384 9.57 -14.09 24.94
C GLY A 384 8.45 -15.00 24.44
N GLY A 385 7.27 -14.86 25.07
CA GLY A 385 6.05 -15.60 24.73
C GLY A 385 5.26 -14.98 23.57
N SER A 386 4.13 -15.61 23.21
CA SER A 386 3.22 -15.12 22.17
C SER A 386 2.67 -13.71 22.49
N THR A 387 2.73 -12.81 21.52
CA THR A 387 2.10 -11.48 21.60
C THR A 387 0.79 -11.37 20.81
N ALA A 388 0.22 -12.51 20.37
CA ALA A 388 -1.06 -12.54 19.68
C ALA A 388 -2.18 -11.90 20.53
N GLY A 389 -2.88 -10.91 19.97
CA GLY A 389 -3.91 -10.13 20.67
C GLY A 389 -3.38 -9.13 21.71
N LYS A 390 -2.06 -8.96 21.82
CA LYS A 390 -1.39 -8.02 22.74
C LYS A 390 -0.76 -6.82 22.03
N LEU A 391 -0.65 -6.85 20.70
CA LEU A 391 -0.11 -5.78 19.87
C LEU A 391 -1.16 -5.41 18.81
N THR A 392 -2.16 -4.61 19.17
CA THR A 392 -3.31 -4.36 18.27
C THR A 392 -3.23 -3.00 17.57
N ASP A 393 -3.07 -1.90 18.33
CA ASP A 393 -3.09 -0.53 17.79
C ASP A 393 -1.92 0.34 18.26
N GLY A 394 -1.03 -0.19 19.10
CA GLY A 394 0.14 0.52 19.59
C GLY A 394 1.18 0.82 18.51
N THR A 395 2.24 1.51 18.90
CA THR A 395 3.38 1.85 18.03
C THR A 395 4.70 1.44 18.65
N LEU A 396 5.54 0.75 17.87
CA LEU A 396 6.92 0.45 18.19
C LEU A 396 7.85 1.25 17.25
N GLU A 397 8.81 1.98 17.80
CA GLU A 397 9.89 2.62 17.04
C GLU A 397 11.24 2.08 17.53
N VAL A 398 12.08 1.65 16.58
CA VAL A 398 13.37 1.00 16.86
C VAL A 398 14.46 1.64 16.00
N LEU A 399 15.49 2.18 16.65
CA LEU A 399 16.64 2.74 15.93
C LEU A 399 17.74 1.71 15.63
N GLY A 400 17.84 0.67 16.47
CA GLY A 400 18.79 -0.43 16.29
C GLY A 400 18.24 -1.56 15.43
N ASN A 401 18.65 -2.79 15.76
CA ASN A 401 18.19 -4.00 15.08
C ASN A 401 16.83 -4.44 15.63
N PHE A 402 16.04 -5.08 14.77
CA PHE A 402 14.82 -5.77 15.14
C PHE A 402 15.03 -7.28 15.05
N THR A 403 14.78 -8.01 16.13
CA THR A 403 14.95 -9.48 16.18
C THR A 403 13.76 -10.15 16.84
N GLN A 404 13.17 -11.14 16.17
CA GLN A 404 12.23 -12.10 16.75
C GLN A 404 12.90 -13.48 16.83
N GLY A 405 12.92 -14.10 18.01
CA GLY A 405 13.63 -15.37 18.25
C GLY A 405 13.05 -16.30 19.33
N GLY A 406 11.91 -15.92 19.94
CA GLY A 406 11.27 -16.65 21.04
C GLY A 406 10.22 -17.65 20.56
N ALA A 407 9.03 -17.59 21.17
CA ALA A 407 7.84 -18.25 20.61
C ALA A 407 7.64 -17.89 19.13
N ALA A 408 7.05 -18.78 18.34
CA ALA A 408 6.89 -18.59 16.89
C ALA A 408 6.13 -17.29 16.54
N ASP A 409 5.22 -16.88 17.42
CA ASP A 409 4.38 -15.68 17.39
C ASP A 409 4.80 -14.65 18.47
N ALA A 410 6.08 -14.61 18.83
CA ALA A 410 6.59 -13.65 19.83
C ALA A 410 6.48 -12.18 19.38
N PHE A 411 6.36 -11.94 18.08
CA PHE A 411 5.94 -10.64 17.52
C PHE A 411 4.83 -10.86 16.49
N ALA A 412 3.58 -10.89 16.97
CA ALA A 412 2.39 -11.13 16.17
C ALA A 412 1.36 -9.98 16.34
N PRO A 413 1.66 -8.79 15.79
CA PRO A 413 0.76 -7.65 15.79
C PRO A 413 -0.52 -7.87 14.98
N THR A 414 -1.51 -6.99 15.09
CA THR A 414 -2.58 -6.89 14.09
C THR A 414 -2.22 -5.87 13.00
N ALA A 415 -3.01 -5.81 11.93
CA ALA A 415 -2.83 -4.85 10.84
C ALA A 415 -2.80 -3.38 11.30
N GLY A 416 -3.41 -3.03 12.43
CA GLY A 416 -3.43 -1.67 12.97
C GLY A 416 -2.20 -1.25 13.79
N PHE A 417 -1.26 -2.17 14.07
CA PHE A 417 -0.08 -1.89 14.88
C PHE A 417 1.07 -1.38 14.01
N TYR A 418 1.69 -0.28 14.43
CA TYR A 418 2.73 0.40 13.65
C TYR A 418 4.12 0.02 14.13
N THR A 419 5.00 -0.32 13.19
CA THR A 419 6.43 -0.50 13.48
C THR A 419 7.29 0.41 12.62
N TYR A 420 8.07 1.26 13.27
CA TYR A 420 9.06 2.16 12.67
C TYR A 420 10.45 1.59 12.90
N ILE A 421 11.25 1.46 11.83
CA ILE A 421 12.63 1.00 11.91
C ILE A 421 13.53 2.01 11.20
N GLY A 422 14.64 2.38 11.83
CA GLY A 422 15.70 3.17 11.21
C GLY A 422 16.03 4.45 11.98
N GLU A 423 16.01 5.59 11.31
CA GLU A 423 16.45 6.85 11.93
C GLU A 423 15.40 7.50 12.83
N PRO A 424 15.84 8.26 13.86
CA PRO A 424 14.96 8.91 14.82
C PRO A 424 14.13 9.99 14.15
N TYR A 425 12.81 9.87 14.27
CA TYR A 425 11.89 10.82 13.67
C TYR A 425 11.75 12.09 14.53
N TYR A 426 12.61 13.10 14.34
CA TYR A 426 12.48 14.39 15.04
C TYR A 426 11.65 15.40 14.24
N THR A 427 10.31 15.31 14.26
CA THR A 427 9.44 16.48 14.03
C THR A 427 8.12 16.41 14.80
N ALA A 428 7.62 17.56 15.21
CA ALA A 428 6.31 17.76 15.82
C ALA A 428 5.14 17.32 14.91
N GLY A 429 5.39 17.08 13.62
CA GLY A 429 4.41 16.65 12.62
C GLY A 429 3.82 15.25 12.80
N LEU A 430 4.57 14.27 13.35
CA LEU A 430 4.00 12.94 13.68
C LEU A 430 3.36 12.95 15.08
N ARG A 431 3.83 13.81 15.98
CA ARG A 431 3.09 14.18 17.19
C ARG A 431 1.74 14.87 16.84
N ALA A 432 1.60 15.42 15.63
CA ALA A 432 0.35 15.95 15.10
C ALA A 432 -0.59 14.89 14.53
N SER A 433 -0.09 13.91 13.75
CA SER A 433 -0.88 12.74 13.37
C SER A 433 -1.32 11.89 14.59
N ARG A 434 -0.52 11.90 15.66
CA ARG A 434 -0.79 11.33 17.01
C ARG A 434 -1.96 12.01 17.75
N ALA A 435 -2.03 13.34 17.76
CA ALA A 435 -3.12 14.09 18.41
C ALA A 435 -4.48 13.95 17.69
N LEU A 436 -4.46 13.44 16.45
CA LEU A 436 -5.62 13.23 15.61
C LEU A 436 -6.22 11.83 15.82
N ARG A 437 -5.38 10.79 15.95
CA ARG A 437 -5.83 9.43 16.35
C ARG A 437 -6.35 9.39 17.78
N SER A 438 -5.79 10.15 18.72
CA SER A 438 -6.31 10.23 20.10
C SER A 438 -7.72 10.79 20.22
N ARG A 439 -8.16 11.58 19.24
CA ARG A 439 -9.55 12.06 19.15
C ARG A 439 -10.54 11.03 18.60
N ALA A 440 -10.08 10.00 17.87
CA ALA A 440 -10.95 8.94 17.36
C ALA A 440 -11.42 7.98 18.47
N ALA A 441 -10.54 7.65 19.41
CA ALA A 441 -10.86 6.73 20.49
C ALA A 441 -11.62 7.36 21.67
N LEU A 442 -11.56 8.68 21.83
CA LEU A 442 -12.50 9.42 22.69
C LEU A 442 -13.97 9.15 22.33
N ALA A 443 -14.23 8.71 21.10
CA ALA A 443 -15.57 8.35 20.67
C ALA A 443 -15.97 6.91 21.06
N GLU A 444 -15.02 6.05 21.44
CA GLU A 444 -15.27 4.64 21.80
C GLU A 444 -15.57 4.40 23.29
N ALA A 445 -15.39 5.40 24.16
CA ALA A 445 -15.78 5.28 25.56
C ALA A 445 -17.32 5.12 25.72
N PRO A 446 -17.81 4.19 26.56
CA PRO A 446 -19.24 4.02 26.77
C PRO A 446 -19.84 5.29 27.40
N PRO A 447 -20.97 5.81 26.90
CA PRO A 447 -21.57 7.02 27.42
C PRO A 447 -22.02 6.81 28.86
N ARG A 448 -21.72 7.78 29.74
CA ARG A 448 -22.40 7.91 31.02
C ARG A 448 -23.84 8.39 30.74
N SER A 449 -24.76 7.44 30.76
CA SER A 449 -26.24 7.58 30.71
C SER A 449 -26.92 7.56 29.33
N ALA A 450 -28.10 6.94 29.31
CA ALA A 450 -28.71 6.36 28.12
C ALA A 450 -29.72 7.27 27.41
N ALA A 451 -29.68 7.18 26.08
CA ALA A 451 -30.74 7.44 25.09
C ALA A 451 -30.74 8.77 24.28
N ALA A 452 -30.08 9.86 24.69
CA ALA A 452 -29.99 11.08 23.86
C ALA A 452 -28.62 11.32 23.18
N GLU A 453 -27.57 10.61 23.59
CA GLU A 453 -26.18 10.84 23.13
C GLU A 453 -25.70 9.88 22.04
N SER A 454 -26.44 8.80 21.72
CA SER A 454 -25.99 7.78 20.77
C SER A 454 -25.95 8.24 19.31
N TRP A 455 -26.74 9.26 18.94
CA TRP A 455 -26.81 9.79 17.57
C TRP A 455 -25.74 10.86 17.31
N ARG A 456 -25.46 11.74 18.28
CA ARG A 456 -24.36 12.73 18.21
C ARG A 456 -22.98 12.05 18.31
N ALA A 457 -22.83 11.01 19.12
CA ALA A 457 -21.61 10.22 19.21
C ALA A 457 -21.33 9.42 17.91
N LYS A 458 -22.36 8.96 17.17
CA LYS A 458 -22.16 8.31 15.86
C LYS A 458 -21.73 9.30 14.77
N GLN A 459 -22.29 10.51 14.74
CA GLN A 459 -21.86 11.54 13.79
C GLN A 459 -20.46 12.10 14.12
N SER A 460 -20.10 12.26 15.39
CA SER A 460 -18.74 12.65 15.77
C SER A 460 -17.69 11.57 15.45
N LYS A 461 -18.02 10.28 15.61
CA LYS A 461 -17.19 9.13 15.17
C LYS A 461 -16.83 9.20 13.69
N GLN A 462 -17.84 9.38 12.85
CA GLN A 462 -17.65 9.42 11.39
C GLN A 462 -16.91 10.69 10.96
N ALA A 463 -17.15 11.84 11.60
CA ALA A 463 -16.45 13.08 11.30
C ALA A 463 -14.97 13.05 11.69
N VAL A 464 -14.61 12.45 12.83
CA VAL A 464 -13.22 12.33 13.29
C VAL A 464 -12.45 11.27 12.48
N ALA A 465 -13.07 10.13 12.16
CA ALA A 465 -12.46 9.15 11.25
C ALA A 465 -12.18 9.77 9.87
N ALA A 466 -13.14 10.49 9.29
CA ALA A 466 -12.96 11.20 8.02
C ALA A 466 -11.88 12.29 8.08
N GLN A 467 -11.74 12.98 9.22
CA GLN A 467 -10.70 13.98 9.44
C GLN A 467 -9.32 13.33 9.60
N ASN A 468 -9.21 12.19 10.30
CA ASN A 468 -7.96 11.45 10.47
C ASN A 468 -7.46 10.86 9.16
N GLU A 469 -8.36 10.28 8.37
CA GLU A 469 -8.04 9.89 7.01
C GLU A 469 -7.59 11.10 6.20
N ARG A 470 -8.21 12.28 6.34
CA ARG A 470 -7.78 13.49 5.62
C ARG A 470 -6.35 13.89 5.96
N PHE A 471 -5.96 13.85 7.23
CA PHE A 471 -4.60 14.21 7.64
C PHE A 471 -3.57 13.15 7.27
N SER A 472 -3.91 11.86 7.41
CA SER A 472 -3.09 10.77 6.88
C SER A 472 -2.85 10.96 5.38
N ARG A 473 -3.91 11.24 4.60
CA ARG A 473 -3.81 11.59 3.18
C ARG A 473 -2.86 12.76 2.92
N MET A 474 -2.95 13.84 3.69
CA MET A 474 -2.07 15.00 3.53
C MET A 474 -0.60 14.64 3.76
N ALA A 475 -0.30 13.89 4.82
CA ALA A 475 1.07 13.44 5.09
C ALA A 475 1.62 12.56 3.96
N LYS A 476 0.79 11.66 3.40
CA LYS A 476 1.16 10.84 2.24
C LYS A 476 1.43 11.69 0.98
N LEU A 477 0.61 12.70 0.73
CA LEU A 477 0.80 13.65 -0.38
C LEU A 477 2.06 14.51 -0.20
N ASP A 478 2.36 14.96 1.01
CA ASP A 478 3.56 15.75 1.29
C ASP A 478 4.84 14.92 1.13
N ARG A 479 4.83 13.65 1.56
CA ARG A 479 5.92 12.69 1.27
C ARG A 479 6.13 12.52 -0.23
N ARG A 480 5.04 12.36 -0.99
CA ARG A 480 5.10 12.30 -2.46
C ARG A 480 5.71 13.55 -3.05
N ALA A 481 5.28 14.72 -2.63
CA ALA A 481 5.85 15.98 -3.09
C ALA A 481 7.34 16.14 -2.73
N ALA A 482 7.77 15.65 -1.56
CA ALA A 482 9.16 15.69 -1.12
C ALA A 482 10.07 14.82 -2.00
N ALA A 483 9.67 13.57 -2.29
CA ALA A 483 10.42 12.64 -3.14
C ALA A 483 10.64 13.21 -4.56
N TYR A 484 9.59 13.73 -5.19
CA TYR A 484 9.71 14.34 -6.52
C TYR A 484 10.59 15.60 -6.49
N ALA A 485 10.49 16.39 -5.42
CA ALA A 485 11.34 17.56 -5.25
C ALA A 485 12.83 17.21 -5.10
N SER A 486 13.19 16.07 -4.46
CA SER A 486 14.59 15.61 -4.41
C SER A 486 15.14 15.21 -5.78
N HIS A 487 14.28 14.75 -6.69
CA HIS A 487 14.64 14.47 -8.09
C HIS A 487 14.57 15.69 -9.01
N GLY A 488 14.22 16.87 -8.49
CA GLY A 488 14.07 18.10 -9.28
C GLY A 488 12.86 18.08 -10.23
N LEU A 489 11.87 17.23 -9.96
CA LEU A 489 10.69 17.03 -10.79
C LEU A 489 9.41 17.54 -10.07
N PRO A 490 8.39 17.99 -10.82
CA PRO A 490 7.08 18.27 -10.23
C PRO A 490 6.37 16.96 -9.88
N ALA A 491 5.71 16.91 -8.72
CA ALA A 491 4.89 15.77 -8.35
C ALA A 491 3.69 15.63 -9.32
N PRO A 492 3.32 14.39 -9.72
CA PRO A 492 2.20 14.15 -10.61
C PRO A 492 0.87 14.59 -9.98
N PRO A 493 -0.16 14.87 -10.80
CA PRO A 493 -1.48 15.24 -10.31
C PRO A 493 -2.07 14.14 -9.44
N SER A 494 -2.37 14.45 -8.18
CA SER A 494 -3.13 13.54 -7.32
C SER A 494 -4.62 13.57 -7.69
N ARG A 495 -5.27 12.41 -7.64
CA ARG A 495 -6.73 12.27 -7.76
C ARG A 495 -7.47 13.03 -6.66
N TRP A 496 -6.78 13.30 -5.55
CA TRP A 496 -7.27 13.98 -4.37
C TRP A 496 -6.80 15.44 -4.38
N THR A 497 -7.46 16.29 -5.17
CA THR A 497 -7.20 17.74 -5.14
C THR A 497 -7.60 18.32 -3.78
N SER A 498 -6.67 18.98 -3.09
CA SER A 498 -6.95 19.60 -1.78
C SER A 498 -7.58 20.98 -1.97
N SER A 499 -8.91 21.06 -1.84
CA SER A 499 -9.56 22.32 -1.51
C SER A 499 -9.18 22.72 -0.07
N GLY A 500 -8.10 23.49 0.09
CA GLY A 500 -7.72 24.15 1.34
C GLY A 500 -6.43 23.64 1.98
N ARG A 501 -5.28 24.06 1.45
CA ARG A 501 -4.04 24.22 2.24
C ARG A 501 -4.17 25.55 3.00
N ASN A 502 -4.60 25.51 4.26
CA ASN A 502 -4.68 26.70 5.11
C ASN A 502 -3.77 26.51 6.34
N SER A 503 -2.49 26.89 6.23
CA SER A 503 -1.83 27.86 7.13
C SER A 503 -0.31 27.85 6.93
N ALA A 504 0.30 29.04 6.96
CA ALA A 504 1.75 29.24 6.83
C ALA A 504 2.60 28.60 7.95
N ALA A 505 1.98 28.02 8.98
CA ALA A 505 2.66 27.26 10.03
C ALA A 505 2.99 25.82 9.59
N GLU A 506 2.14 25.19 8.78
CA GLU A 506 2.37 23.86 8.21
C GLU A 506 3.52 23.90 7.17
N GLU A 507 3.63 25.01 6.43
CA GLU A 507 4.70 25.25 5.45
C GLU A 507 6.09 25.51 6.11
N TYR A 508 6.12 25.93 7.38
CA TYR A 508 7.35 26.21 8.14
C TYR A 508 8.01 24.94 8.68
N GLU A 509 7.23 23.97 9.19
CA GLU A 509 7.71 22.62 9.56
C GLU A 509 8.23 21.87 8.33
N VAL A 510 7.55 22.01 7.19
CA VAL A 510 7.93 21.43 5.88
C VAL A 510 9.24 22.03 5.32
N ARG A 511 9.58 23.29 5.63
CA ARG A 511 10.85 23.90 5.23
C ARG A 511 12.04 23.43 6.08
N LEU A 512 11.83 23.16 7.37
CA LEU A 512 12.88 22.65 8.27
C LEU A 512 13.29 21.20 7.92
N LEU A 513 12.35 20.40 7.40
CA LEU A 513 12.59 19.04 6.89
C LEU A 513 13.52 18.97 5.66
N ARG A 514 13.63 20.05 4.87
CA ARG A 514 14.43 20.08 3.63
C ARG A 514 15.95 20.29 3.84
N THR A 515 16.45 20.43 5.07
CA THR A 515 17.84 20.92 5.29
C THR A 515 18.70 20.15 6.29
N ARG A 516 18.30 18.97 6.77
CA ARG A 516 19.14 18.22 7.73
C ARG A 516 19.93 17.10 7.06
N ARG A 517 21.24 17.09 7.30
CA ARG A 517 22.12 15.96 6.99
C ARG A 517 21.86 14.85 8.01
N TYR A 518 21.32 13.75 7.51
CA TYR A 518 20.99 12.52 8.22
C TYR A 518 22.26 11.75 8.60
N ALA A 519 22.26 11.12 9.77
CA ALA A 519 23.40 10.39 10.32
C ALA A 519 23.10 8.88 10.25
N GLY A 520 23.49 8.26 9.13
CA GLY A 520 23.11 6.90 8.74
C GLY A 520 23.39 5.81 9.79
N THR A 521 22.32 5.19 10.28
CA THR A 521 22.37 3.90 10.97
C THR A 521 21.59 2.87 10.17
N SER A 522 22.26 1.80 9.75
CA SER A 522 21.63 0.66 9.07
C SER A 522 21.03 -0.30 10.09
N SER A 523 19.81 -0.81 9.85
CA SER A 523 19.12 -1.74 10.76
C SER A 523 18.99 -3.14 10.16
N THR A 524 19.23 -4.18 10.96
CA THR A 524 18.97 -5.57 10.55
C THR A 524 17.62 -6.04 11.09
N ILE A 525 16.81 -6.66 10.23
CA ILE A 525 15.51 -7.26 10.55
C ILE A 525 15.64 -8.79 10.48
N THR A 526 15.33 -9.46 11.59
CA THR A 526 15.41 -10.93 11.70
C THR A 526 14.13 -11.49 12.32
N PHE A 527 13.51 -12.45 11.62
CA PHE A 527 12.49 -13.33 12.16
C PHE A 527 12.99 -14.77 12.13
N ALA A 528 13.03 -15.42 13.30
CA ALA A 528 13.25 -16.86 13.38
C ALA A 528 12.06 -17.65 12.82
N ASN A 529 10.85 -17.08 12.85
CA ASN A 529 9.61 -17.72 12.40
C ASN A 529 8.77 -16.77 11.52
N PRO A 530 9.22 -16.46 10.28
CA PRO A 530 8.66 -15.40 9.44
C PRO A 530 7.23 -15.65 8.92
N THR A 531 6.65 -16.83 9.15
CA THR A 531 5.26 -17.16 8.79
C THR A 531 4.25 -16.94 9.91
N THR A 532 4.72 -16.82 11.15
CA THR A 532 3.88 -16.71 12.36
C THR A 532 4.18 -15.45 13.17
N SER A 533 5.36 -14.85 12.97
CA SER A 533 5.68 -13.49 13.38
C SER A 533 5.87 -12.60 12.14
N PHE A 534 5.36 -11.38 12.21
CA PHE A 534 5.21 -10.48 11.07
C PHE A 534 5.01 -9.03 11.56
N PHE A 535 5.02 -8.06 10.66
CA PHE A 535 4.62 -6.69 10.97
C PHE A 535 3.14 -6.47 10.67
N GLY A 536 2.50 -5.54 11.41
CA GLY A 536 1.19 -5.00 11.05
C GLY A 536 1.34 -4.04 9.88
N GLU A 537 1.73 -2.80 10.21
CA GLU A 537 2.31 -1.83 9.28
C GLU A 537 3.82 -1.70 9.53
N LEU A 538 4.60 -1.57 8.45
CA LEU A 538 6.06 -1.39 8.52
C LEU A 538 6.44 -0.08 7.85
N TYR A 539 7.03 0.82 8.62
CA TYR A 539 7.56 2.09 8.15
C TYR A 539 9.09 2.07 8.20
N LEU A 540 9.71 2.21 7.03
CA LEU A 540 11.15 2.29 6.86
C LEU A 540 11.59 3.76 6.88
N SER A 541 12.19 4.24 7.98
CA SER A 541 12.54 5.67 8.15
C SER A 541 13.97 6.02 7.76
N GLY A 542 14.90 5.07 7.86
CA GLY A 542 16.32 5.23 7.56
C GLY A 542 16.73 4.92 6.12
N PRO A 543 18.00 5.13 5.78
CA PRO A 543 18.49 4.97 4.41
C PRO A 543 18.80 3.53 4.00
N GLU A 544 19.01 2.62 4.95
CA GLU A 544 19.48 1.26 4.66
C GLU A 544 19.00 0.21 5.68
N PHE A 545 18.56 -0.93 5.18
CA PHE A 545 18.01 -2.05 5.93
C PHE A 545 18.56 -3.38 5.43
N TYR A 546 18.79 -4.32 6.34
CA TYR A 546 19.27 -5.66 6.02
C TYR A 546 18.26 -6.72 6.49
N LEU A 547 17.83 -7.58 5.57
CA LEU A 547 16.93 -8.69 5.86
C LEU A 547 17.74 -9.96 6.11
N ALA A 548 17.73 -10.44 7.36
CA ALA A 548 18.30 -11.73 7.72
C ALA A 548 17.33 -12.90 7.51
N SER A 549 16.05 -12.61 7.30
CA SER A 549 14.96 -13.53 7.00
C SER A 549 13.99 -12.89 6.01
N ASP A 550 13.03 -13.67 5.51
CA ASP A 550 11.89 -13.08 4.82
C ASP A 550 11.02 -12.29 5.82
N VAL A 551 10.25 -11.33 5.29
CA VAL A 551 9.42 -10.41 6.07
C VAL A 551 8.00 -10.42 5.52
N LEU A 552 7.02 -10.55 6.40
CA LEU A 552 5.60 -10.39 6.11
C LEU A 552 5.08 -9.11 6.79
N VAL A 553 4.31 -8.32 6.04
CA VAL A 553 3.63 -7.09 6.49
C VAL A 553 2.15 -7.25 6.18
N LEU A 554 1.30 -7.37 7.22
CA LEU A 554 -0.13 -7.65 7.05
C LEU A 554 -0.95 -6.49 6.47
N ASN A 555 -0.40 -5.28 6.51
CA ASN A 555 -1.02 -4.11 5.92
C ASN A 555 0.00 -3.38 5.01
N GLU A 556 0.26 -2.10 5.24
CA GLU A 556 1.05 -1.25 4.36
C GLU A 556 2.57 -1.33 4.66
N LEU A 557 3.37 -1.51 3.60
CA LEU A 557 4.79 -1.18 3.60
C LEU A 557 4.94 0.30 3.24
N GLU A 558 5.58 1.08 4.10
CA GLU A 558 5.76 2.52 3.92
C GLU A 558 7.24 2.93 3.95
N THR A 559 7.59 3.96 3.18
CA THR A 559 8.89 4.64 3.30
C THR A 559 8.78 6.04 3.88
N GLY A 560 9.86 6.47 4.53
CA GLY A 560 9.96 7.76 5.19
C GLY A 560 10.42 8.90 4.31
N TYR A 561 11.08 9.89 4.93
CA TYR A 561 11.57 11.11 4.27
C TYR A 561 13.05 11.02 3.88
N SER A 562 13.69 9.86 4.05
CA SER A 562 15.02 9.65 3.50
C SER A 562 14.95 9.82 1.98
N SER A 563 15.98 10.41 1.38
CA SER A 563 16.07 10.55 -0.08
C SER A 563 16.25 9.21 -0.80
N TRP A 564 16.55 8.16 -0.04
CA TRP A 564 16.68 6.78 -0.53
C TRP A 564 16.48 5.79 0.62
N HIS A 565 15.85 4.66 0.36
CA HIS A 565 15.65 3.55 1.29
C HIS A 565 16.13 2.27 0.61
N GLN A 566 17.29 1.75 1.01
CA GLN A 566 17.83 0.51 0.45
C GLN A 566 17.47 -0.69 1.34
N VAL A 567 16.85 -1.72 0.77
CA VAL A 567 16.58 -2.99 1.44
C VAL A 567 17.48 -4.07 0.83
N ASN A 568 18.42 -4.57 1.61
CA ASN A 568 19.42 -5.55 1.21
C ASN A 568 19.12 -6.92 1.82
N SER A 569 19.48 -8.00 1.14
CA SER A 569 19.70 -9.27 1.84
C SER A 569 20.94 -9.17 2.73
N SER A 570 20.88 -9.72 3.95
CA SER A 570 22.04 -9.78 4.84
C SER A 570 23.06 -10.86 4.46
N SER A 571 22.80 -11.64 3.40
CA SER A 571 23.69 -12.69 2.91
C SER A 571 23.55 -12.89 1.40
N ALA A 572 24.29 -13.85 0.83
CA ALA A 572 24.14 -14.22 -0.57
C ALA A 572 22.78 -14.90 -0.88
N THR A 573 22.06 -15.36 0.13
CA THR A 573 20.73 -15.97 -0.04
C THR A 573 19.71 -14.87 -0.37
N PRO A 574 18.94 -14.99 -1.48
CA PRO A 574 17.87 -14.05 -1.77
C PRO A 574 16.85 -13.98 -0.65
N ARG A 575 16.26 -12.79 -0.44
CA ARG A 575 15.21 -12.56 0.56
C ARG A 575 13.93 -12.07 -0.08
N LYS A 576 12.87 -12.04 0.72
CA LYS A 576 11.56 -11.59 0.27
C LYS A 576 10.87 -10.70 1.29
N ILE A 577 10.29 -9.59 0.82
CA ILE A 577 9.22 -8.88 1.53
C ILE A 577 7.87 -9.25 0.90
N THR A 578 6.91 -9.61 1.74
CA THR A 578 5.51 -9.75 1.34
C THR A 578 4.69 -8.69 2.08
N SER A 579 3.97 -7.84 1.36
CA SER A 579 3.07 -6.85 1.95
C SER A 579 1.66 -6.97 1.36
N HIS A 580 0.65 -6.53 2.11
CA HIS A 580 -0.74 -6.49 1.64
C HIS A 580 -1.17 -5.09 1.17
N GLY A 581 -0.33 -4.08 1.39
CA GLY A 581 -0.48 -2.70 0.94
C GLY A 581 0.87 -2.03 0.74
N ALA A 582 0.87 -0.80 0.21
CA ALA A 582 2.09 -0.05 -0.10
C ALA A 582 1.86 1.48 -0.13
N ASP A 583 2.77 2.23 0.48
CA ASP A 583 2.97 3.67 0.26
C ASP A 583 4.48 3.95 0.23
N VAL A 584 5.10 3.60 -0.89
CA VAL A 584 6.57 3.55 -1.03
C VAL A 584 7.08 4.53 -2.07
N ARG A 585 8.24 5.11 -1.76
CA ARG A 585 8.99 6.08 -2.57
C ARG A 585 10.47 5.92 -2.33
N ASP A 586 11.27 6.08 -3.38
CA ASP A 586 12.73 6.02 -3.31
C ASP A 586 13.20 4.74 -2.60
N LEU A 587 12.70 3.60 -3.06
CA LEU A 587 12.85 2.30 -2.41
C LEU A 587 13.61 1.35 -3.33
N GLY A 588 14.86 1.03 -2.96
CA GLY A 588 15.67 0.03 -3.63
C GLY A 588 15.63 -1.32 -2.94
N PHE A 589 15.60 -2.38 -3.73
CA PHE A 589 15.75 -3.76 -3.28
C PHE A 589 17.02 -4.36 -3.89
N ASN A 590 17.91 -4.92 -3.06
CA ASN A 590 19.13 -5.60 -3.51
C ASN A 590 19.13 -7.05 -3.02
N ASN A 591 19.05 -8.00 -3.97
CA ASN A 591 18.87 -9.43 -3.71
C ASN A 591 17.65 -9.70 -2.79
N VAL A 592 16.61 -8.88 -2.93
CA VAL A 592 15.35 -8.95 -2.17
C VAL A 592 14.19 -8.82 -3.15
N SER A 593 13.32 -9.82 -3.22
CA SER A 593 12.09 -9.76 -4.02
C SER A 593 10.95 -9.13 -3.22
N TRP A 594 9.99 -8.52 -3.93
CA TRP A 594 8.79 -7.97 -3.30
C TRP A 594 7.53 -8.64 -3.84
N THR A 595 6.65 -9.09 -2.94
CA THR A 595 5.31 -9.57 -3.28
C THR A 595 4.25 -8.70 -2.64
N LEU A 596 3.35 -8.17 -3.47
CA LEU A 596 2.20 -7.36 -3.04
C LEU A 596 0.90 -8.17 -3.22
N LEU A 597 0.21 -8.43 -2.11
CA LEU A 597 -1.03 -9.23 -2.05
C LEU A 597 -2.24 -8.36 -1.68
N ASP A 598 -3.45 -8.92 -1.77
CA ASP A 598 -4.70 -8.27 -1.33
C ASP A 598 -4.81 -8.10 0.18
N GLY A 599 -5.38 -6.99 0.68
CA GLY A 599 -5.75 -6.82 2.09
C GLY A 599 -5.41 -5.47 2.72
N GLY A 600 -4.55 -4.67 2.10
CA GLY A 600 -4.18 -3.31 2.51
C GLY A 600 -4.26 -2.31 1.37
N ASN A 601 -4.23 -1.00 1.67
CA ASN A 601 -4.29 0.02 0.63
C ASN A 601 -2.97 0.14 -0.14
N VAL A 602 -3.05 0.58 -1.38
CA VAL A 602 -1.89 0.93 -2.20
C VAL A 602 -2.03 2.39 -2.57
N TRP A 603 -1.28 3.25 -1.89
CA TRP A 603 -1.37 4.70 -2.04
C TRP A 603 -0.51 5.19 -3.21
N ALA A 604 0.79 4.90 -3.18
CA ALA A 604 1.74 5.23 -4.24
C ALA A 604 2.91 4.25 -4.23
N MET A 605 3.53 4.08 -5.40
CA MET A 605 4.75 3.29 -5.58
C MET A 605 5.61 4.00 -6.62
N ASP A 606 6.36 5.02 -6.18
CA ASP A 606 7.18 5.86 -7.05
C ASP A 606 8.68 5.53 -6.82
N TYR A 607 9.53 5.58 -7.85
CA TYR A 607 10.99 5.38 -7.73
C TYR A 607 11.38 4.08 -7.00
N VAL A 608 10.86 2.94 -7.47
CA VAL A 608 11.20 1.62 -6.92
C VAL A 608 12.28 0.96 -7.79
N GLU A 609 13.32 0.42 -7.17
CA GLU A 609 14.43 -0.22 -7.87
C GLU A 609 14.66 -1.67 -7.41
N PHE A 610 15.02 -2.54 -8.36
CA PHE A 610 15.45 -3.91 -8.11
C PHE A 610 16.84 -4.13 -8.69
N ASP A 611 17.80 -4.48 -7.84
CA ASP A 611 19.20 -4.71 -8.18
C ASP A 611 19.70 -6.06 -7.65
N ASN A 612 20.72 -6.62 -8.31
CA ASN A 612 21.38 -7.87 -7.94
C ASN A 612 20.40 -9.00 -7.55
N MET A 613 19.39 -9.19 -8.39
CA MET A 613 18.30 -10.15 -8.17
C MET A 613 18.70 -11.56 -8.62
N ASP A 614 18.05 -12.60 -8.10
CA ASP A 614 18.14 -13.93 -8.70
C ASP A 614 17.44 -13.89 -10.07
N PRO A 615 18.15 -14.03 -11.21
CA PRO A 615 17.55 -13.91 -12.53
C PRO A 615 16.58 -15.05 -12.85
N ALA A 616 16.59 -16.15 -12.10
CA ALA A 616 15.63 -17.23 -12.26
C ALA A 616 14.30 -16.97 -11.51
N GLY A 617 14.27 -16.01 -10.57
CA GLY A 617 13.11 -15.65 -9.76
C GLY A 617 12.36 -14.43 -10.27
N ASP A 618 11.13 -14.25 -9.78
CA ASP A 618 10.32 -13.05 -10.03
C ASP A 618 10.80 -11.90 -9.12
N GLN A 619 11.10 -10.73 -9.67
CA GLN A 619 11.63 -9.60 -8.88
C GLN A 619 10.52 -8.88 -8.12
N PHE A 620 9.46 -8.50 -8.84
CA PHE A 620 8.21 -8.02 -8.28
C PHE A 620 7.06 -8.97 -8.64
N THR A 621 6.29 -9.39 -7.64
CA THR A 621 5.06 -10.15 -7.84
C THR A 621 3.88 -9.36 -7.28
N VAL A 622 2.82 -9.19 -8.05
CA VAL A 622 1.54 -8.66 -7.57
C VAL A 622 0.44 -9.67 -7.82
N ALA A 623 -0.37 -9.96 -6.80
CA ALA A 623 -1.56 -10.79 -6.92
C ALA A 623 -2.70 -10.10 -6.18
N ARG A 624 -3.54 -9.38 -6.94
CA ARG A 624 -4.56 -8.50 -6.36
C ARG A 624 -5.88 -8.47 -7.10
N ASN A 625 -6.95 -8.16 -6.35
CA ASN A 625 -8.30 -7.89 -6.80
C ASN A 625 -8.45 -6.39 -7.04
N PHE A 626 -8.64 -5.99 -8.31
CA PHE A 626 -8.74 -4.58 -8.66
C PHE A 626 -10.09 -3.93 -8.30
N ASP A 627 -11.12 -4.72 -8.01
CA ASP A 627 -12.42 -4.23 -7.54
C ASP A 627 -12.40 -3.86 -6.04
N GLU A 628 -11.43 -4.38 -5.27
CA GLU A 628 -11.17 -4.01 -3.88
C GLU A 628 -10.17 -2.84 -3.76
N ARG A 629 -10.22 -1.88 -4.69
CA ARG A 629 -9.50 -0.62 -4.54
C ARG A 629 -9.99 0.10 -3.29
N GLY A 630 -9.22 -0.03 -2.20
CA GLY A 630 -9.31 0.85 -1.06
C GLY A 630 -8.88 2.28 -1.43
N MET A 631 -8.14 2.95 -0.54
CA MET A 631 -7.61 4.29 -0.81
C MET A 631 -6.36 4.21 -1.70
N CYS A 632 -6.50 4.41 -3.02
CA CYS A 632 -5.35 4.64 -3.92
C CYS A 632 -5.36 6.06 -4.51
N ASP A 633 -4.17 6.61 -4.77
CA ASP A 633 -3.98 7.83 -5.57
C ASP A 633 -3.77 7.48 -7.05
N CYS A 634 -4.61 6.57 -7.57
CA CYS A 634 -4.46 5.90 -8.86
C CYS A 634 -5.78 5.99 -9.66
N SER A 635 -5.75 6.20 -10.99
CA SER A 635 -6.97 6.22 -11.83
C SER A 635 -6.72 6.13 -13.34
N PRO A 636 -7.21 5.09 -14.07
CA PRO A 636 -7.92 3.88 -13.65
C PRO A 636 -7.03 2.65 -13.41
N TYR A 637 -5.70 2.78 -13.32
CA TYR A 637 -4.68 1.73 -13.15
C TYR A 637 -3.71 2.05 -12.00
N TYR A 638 -2.86 1.11 -11.57
CA TYR A 638 -1.76 1.40 -10.64
C TYR A 638 -0.60 2.04 -11.41
N GLU A 639 -0.27 3.29 -11.05
CA GLU A 639 0.78 4.06 -11.70
C GLU A 639 2.14 3.76 -11.06
N LEU A 640 3.06 3.22 -11.86
CA LEU A 640 4.41 2.87 -11.47
C LEU A 640 5.40 3.89 -12.06
N TYR A 641 5.66 4.97 -11.34
CA TYR A 641 6.53 6.05 -11.81
C TYR A 641 8.01 5.72 -11.56
N TYR A 642 8.82 5.78 -12.62
CA TYR A 642 10.29 5.65 -12.57
C TYR A 642 10.79 4.36 -11.92
N TRP A 643 10.16 3.24 -12.25
CA TRP A 643 10.61 1.92 -11.77
C TRP A 643 11.84 1.45 -12.55
N SER A 644 12.85 0.92 -11.83
CA SER A 644 14.05 0.36 -12.47
C SER A 644 14.31 -1.09 -12.05
N PHE A 645 14.76 -1.89 -13.02
CA PHE A 645 15.18 -3.27 -12.84
C PHE A 645 16.55 -3.47 -13.49
N TYR A 646 17.59 -3.63 -12.66
CA TYR A 646 18.98 -3.69 -13.13
C TYR A 646 19.46 -5.10 -13.45
N THR A 647 18.74 -6.13 -13.01
CA THR A 647 19.07 -7.53 -13.32
C THR A 647 18.14 -8.08 -14.38
N THR A 648 18.65 -8.46 -15.55
CA THR A 648 17.83 -9.10 -16.60
C THR A 648 17.44 -10.52 -16.20
N PRO A 649 16.14 -10.89 -16.20
CA PRO A 649 15.71 -12.24 -15.89
C PRO A 649 16.18 -13.27 -16.94
N THR A 650 16.29 -14.53 -16.54
CA THR A 650 16.53 -15.67 -17.44
C THR A 650 15.27 -16.50 -17.59
N THR A 651 14.80 -17.12 -16.51
CA THR A 651 13.52 -17.85 -16.44
C THR A 651 12.49 -17.15 -15.55
N GLY A 652 12.92 -16.16 -14.76
CA GLY A 652 12.05 -15.30 -13.98
C GLY A 652 11.49 -14.14 -14.79
N HIS A 653 10.85 -13.20 -14.09
CA HIS A 653 10.25 -12.01 -14.68
C HIS A 653 10.62 -10.76 -13.87
N TYR A 654 10.64 -9.60 -14.53
CA TYR A 654 10.69 -8.31 -13.84
C TYR A 654 9.43 -8.12 -12.99
N ILE A 655 8.27 -8.31 -13.63
CA ILE A 655 6.96 -8.22 -13.00
C ILE A 655 6.15 -9.47 -13.34
N LYS A 656 5.60 -10.10 -12.30
CA LYS A 656 4.55 -11.11 -12.41
C LYS A 656 3.26 -10.59 -11.80
N ALA A 657 2.24 -10.38 -12.63
CA ALA A 657 0.95 -9.83 -12.23
C ALA A 657 -0.16 -10.88 -12.34
N THR A 658 -0.95 -11.04 -11.28
CA THR A 658 -2.13 -11.92 -11.26
C THR A 658 -3.34 -11.10 -10.82
N ASP A 659 -4.33 -11.02 -11.69
CA ASP A 659 -5.66 -10.56 -11.30
C ASP A 659 -6.36 -11.72 -10.58
N THR A 660 -6.67 -11.53 -9.30
CA THR A 660 -7.23 -12.60 -8.46
C THR A 660 -8.73 -12.78 -8.64
N ASN A 661 -9.43 -11.86 -9.31
CA ASN A 661 -10.90 -11.86 -9.42
C ASN A 661 -11.41 -12.12 -10.85
N GLY A 662 -10.58 -11.92 -11.88
CA GLY A 662 -10.94 -12.16 -13.29
C GLY A 662 -12.13 -11.34 -13.81
N ALA A 663 -12.39 -10.19 -13.19
CA ALA A 663 -13.57 -9.35 -13.39
C ALA A 663 -13.34 -8.29 -14.50
N PRO A 664 -14.34 -7.44 -14.86
CA PRO A 664 -14.21 -6.52 -15.99
C PRO A 664 -13.27 -5.32 -15.74
N ASN A 665 -13.00 -4.97 -14.47
CA ASN A 665 -11.95 -4.00 -14.13
C ASN A 665 -10.67 -4.77 -13.87
N LEU A 666 -9.83 -4.90 -14.90
CA LEU A 666 -8.60 -5.69 -14.82
C LEU A 666 -7.56 -5.00 -13.93
N LEU A 667 -6.79 -5.79 -13.17
CA LEU A 667 -5.55 -5.33 -12.54
C LEU A 667 -4.59 -4.84 -13.63
N ASP A 668 -4.44 -3.52 -13.74
CA ASP A 668 -3.54 -2.88 -14.71
C ASP A 668 -2.41 -2.14 -13.98
N LEU A 669 -1.17 -2.52 -14.31
CA LEU A 669 0.06 -1.85 -13.89
C LEU A 669 0.56 -0.97 -15.04
N TYR A 670 0.45 0.34 -14.89
CA TYR A 670 0.87 1.31 -15.90
C TYR A 670 2.24 1.88 -15.54
N LEU A 671 3.26 1.60 -16.36
CA LEU A 671 4.64 2.05 -16.09
C LEU A 671 4.90 3.42 -16.74
N TYR A 672 5.44 4.36 -15.97
CA TYR A 672 5.91 5.65 -16.47
C TYR A 672 7.45 5.71 -16.41
N ALA A 673 8.07 5.86 -17.57
CA ALA A 673 9.54 5.92 -17.73
C ALA A 673 10.30 4.77 -17.03
N PRO A 674 9.98 3.50 -17.33
CA PRO A 674 10.68 2.36 -16.74
C PRO A 674 12.12 2.23 -17.26
N ASN A 675 12.97 1.59 -16.45
CA ASN A 675 14.30 1.12 -16.86
C ASN A 675 14.40 -0.39 -16.60
N PRO A 676 14.69 -1.26 -17.58
CA PRO A 676 14.89 -0.95 -18.99
C PRO A 676 13.64 -0.34 -19.64
N SER A 677 13.83 0.43 -20.71
CA SER A 677 12.73 1.06 -21.46
C SER A 677 11.81 0.05 -22.13
N ALA A 678 12.21 -1.22 -22.22
CA ALA A 678 11.43 -2.33 -22.73
C ALA A 678 11.66 -3.60 -21.90
N HIS A 679 10.63 -4.43 -21.74
CA HIS A 679 10.69 -5.60 -20.87
C HIS A 679 11.30 -6.85 -21.51
N GLY A 680 11.51 -6.88 -22.84
CA GLY A 680 12.19 -8.00 -23.53
C GLY A 680 11.50 -9.36 -23.37
N GLY A 681 10.19 -9.38 -23.19
CA GLY A 681 9.40 -10.60 -22.92
C GLY A 681 9.47 -11.10 -21.47
N HIS A 682 10.20 -10.43 -20.57
CA HIS A 682 10.38 -10.84 -19.18
C HIS A 682 9.27 -10.35 -18.24
N ILE A 683 8.00 -10.51 -18.66
CA ILE A 683 6.81 -10.25 -17.84
C ILE A 683 5.90 -11.48 -17.84
N ALA A 684 5.11 -11.65 -16.77
CA ALA A 684 4.09 -12.69 -16.71
C ALA A 684 2.77 -12.10 -16.22
N THR A 685 1.69 -12.34 -16.97
CA THR A 685 0.34 -11.96 -16.56
C THR A 685 -0.58 -13.18 -16.48
N THR A 686 -1.50 -13.19 -15.53
CA THR A 686 -2.50 -14.26 -15.36
C THR A 686 -3.81 -13.66 -14.83
N GLY A 687 -4.94 -14.33 -15.08
CA GLY A 687 -6.26 -13.85 -14.62
C GLY A 687 -6.82 -12.64 -15.38
N GLY A 688 -6.16 -12.21 -16.44
CA GLY A 688 -6.52 -11.00 -17.20
C GLY A 688 -5.73 -9.75 -16.80
N ALA A 689 -4.79 -9.85 -15.86
CA ALA A 689 -3.92 -8.73 -15.49
C ALA A 689 -3.21 -8.12 -16.72
N LEU A 690 -3.05 -6.81 -16.69
CA LEU A 690 -2.38 -6.02 -17.71
C LEU A 690 -1.11 -5.36 -17.14
N ILE A 691 -0.08 -5.29 -17.97
CA ILE A 691 1.08 -4.44 -17.78
C ILE A 691 1.10 -3.52 -18.98
N SER A 692 0.81 -2.24 -18.76
CA SER A 692 0.60 -1.24 -19.80
C SER A 692 1.72 -0.19 -19.81
N ASN A 693 1.91 0.43 -20.98
CA ASN A 693 2.94 1.45 -21.20
C ASN A 693 4.39 1.00 -20.93
N TRP A 694 4.66 -0.30 -21.03
CA TRP A 694 6.00 -0.88 -21.06
C TRP A 694 6.07 -1.84 -22.25
N PRO A 695 6.76 -1.49 -23.35
CA PRO A 695 6.78 -2.32 -24.55
C PRO A 695 7.73 -3.50 -24.42
N GLU A 696 7.55 -4.52 -25.27
CA GLU A 696 8.45 -5.68 -25.33
C GLU A 696 9.82 -5.31 -25.90
N THR A 697 9.85 -4.41 -26.89
CA THR A 697 11.04 -3.85 -27.53
C THR A 697 11.08 -2.33 -27.34
N ALA A 698 12.28 -1.74 -27.32
CA ALA A 698 12.42 -0.31 -27.08
C ALA A 698 11.98 0.50 -28.30
N VAL A 699 11.15 1.53 -28.10
CA VAL A 699 10.68 2.41 -29.18
C VAL A 699 11.79 3.40 -29.57
N VAL A 700 12.14 3.42 -30.86
CA VAL A 700 13.10 4.34 -31.47
C VAL A 700 12.35 5.57 -31.99
N THR A 701 12.52 6.70 -31.31
CA THR A 701 11.80 7.96 -31.57
C THR A 701 12.62 8.89 -32.46
N TRP A 702 11.99 9.50 -33.45
CA TRP A 702 12.61 10.54 -34.28
C TRP A 702 12.80 11.83 -33.49
N LEU A 703 14.05 12.24 -33.31
CA LEU A 703 14.44 13.50 -32.66
C LEU A 703 14.57 14.64 -33.69
N GLY A 704 14.99 14.32 -34.92
CA GLY A 704 15.14 15.29 -36.01
C GLY A 704 16.07 16.47 -35.67
N GLY A 705 17.10 16.24 -34.84
CA GLY A 705 17.98 17.29 -34.33
C GLY A 705 19.23 17.54 -35.19
N THR A 706 19.62 16.60 -36.06
CA THR A 706 20.83 16.71 -36.89
C THR A 706 20.51 17.07 -38.34
N SER A 707 19.57 16.35 -38.97
CA SER A 707 19.14 16.56 -40.36
C SER A 707 17.77 15.91 -40.61
N ASN A 708 17.25 15.99 -41.84
CA ASN A 708 16.03 15.30 -42.26
C ASN A 708 16.26 13.84 -42.68
N ASN A 709 17.49 13.34 -42.78
CA ASN A 709 17.74 12.00 -43.34
C ASN A 709 17.41 10.88 -42.33
N TRP A 710 16.45 10.01 -42.66
CA TRP A 710 16.04 8.81 -41.90
C TRP A 710 17.26 7.97 -41.49
N ASN A 711 18.26 7.84 -42.36
CA ASN A 711 19.39 6.94 -42.16
C ASN A 711 20.57 7.55 -41.40
N VAL A 712 20.37 8.71 -40.75
CA VAL A 712 21.38 9.32 -39.88
C VAL A 712 21.05 8.98 -38.43
N ALA A 713 21.90 8.15 -37.81
CA ALA A 713 21.66 7.59 -36.47
C ALA A 713 21.45 8.65 -35.37
N SER A 714 22.11 9.81 -35.48
CA SER A 714 21.95 10.93 -34.53
C SER A 714 20.62 11.67 -34.64
N ASN A 715 19.75 11.32 -35.59
CA ASN A 715 18.37 11.80 -35.64
C ASN A 715 17.40 10.95 -34.80
N TRP A 716 17.86 9.83 -34.22
CA TRP A 716 17.01 8.89 -33.48
C TRP A 716 17.38 8.79 -32.00
N SER A 717 16.39 8.50 -31.15
CA SER A 717 16.63 8.19 -29.75
C SER A 717 17.51 6.95 -29.62
N GLY A 718 18.56 7.03 -28.80
CA GLY A 718 19.56 5.95 -28.67
C GLY A 718 20.67 5.97 -29.72
N GLY A 719 20.64 6.91 -30.69
CA GLY A 719 21.72 7.09 -31.64
C GLY A 719 21.88 5.94 -32.63
N VAL A 720 20.79 5.22 -32.94
CA VAL A 720 20.74 4.06 -33.84
C VAL A 720 19.65 4.27 -34.89
N VAL A 721 19.90 3.83 -36.14
CA VAL A 721 18.88 3.88 -37.20
C VAL A 721 17.92 2.71 -37.02
N PRO A 722 16.58 2.92 -37.02
CA PRO A 722 15.60 1.86 -36.91
C PRO A 722 15.75 0.80 -38.00
N THR A 723 15.53 -0.45 -37.58
CA THR A 723 15.50 -1.64 -38.42
C THR A 723 14.10 -2.25 -38.44
N SER A 724 13.92 -3.37 -39.14
CA SER A 724 12.65 -4.10 -39.22
C SER A 724 12.16 -4.67 -37.88
N SER A 725 12.98 -4.66 -36.83
CA SER A 725 12.63 -5.12 -35.48
C SER A 725 12.40 -3.98 -34.49
N ASP A 726 12.60 -2.72 -34.91
CA ASP A 726 12.50 -1.57 -34.03
C ASP A 726 11.17 -0.86 -34.22
N ASP A 727 10.43 -0.65 -33.13
CA ASP A 727 9.21 0.15 -33.14
C ASP A 727 9.58 1.63 -33.25
N VAL A 728 8.87 2.37 -34.09
CA VAL A 728 9.19 3.75 -34.46
C VAL A 728 8.08 4.70 -34.06
N LEU A 729 8.45 5.82 -33.42
CA LEU A 729 7.58 6.95 -33.14
C LEU A 729 8.09 8.22 -33.87
N ILE A 730 7.20 8.85 -34.65
CA ILE A 730 7.43 10.16 -35.26
C ILE A 730 6.57 11.21 -34.55
N PRO A 731 7.17 12.06 -33.68
CA PRO A 731 6.43 13.07 -32.95
C PRO A 731 6.18 14.33 -33.78
N TYR A 732 5.18 15.12 -33.38
CA TYR A 732 4.92 16.44 -33.95
C TYR A 732 5.97 17.48 -33.50
N GLY A 733 6.22 18.48 -34.35
CA GLY A 733 7.02 19.66 -34.00
C GLY A 733 8.54 19.47 -34.01
N THR A 734 9.05 18.42 -34.65
CA THR A 734 10.50 18.23 -34.85
C THR A 734 11.07 19.26 -35.82
N VAL A 735 12.34 19.62 -35.64
CA VAL A 735 13.01 20.65 -36.46
C VAL A 735 13.14 20.20 -37.91
N TYR A 736 13.55 18.94 -38.11
CA TYR A 736 13.65 18.32 -39.42
C TYR A 736 12.67 17.16 -39.55
N VAL A 737 11.81 17.24 -40.57
CA VAL A 737 10.88 16.16 -40.95
C VAL A 737 11.67 14.93 -41.43
N PRO A 738 11.35 13.71 -41.01
CA PRO A 738 12.04 12.51 -41.47
C PRO A 738 11.84 12.30 -42.99
N THR A 739 12.95 12.05 -43.69
CA THR A 739 13.00 11.79 -45.13
C THR A 739 13.85 10.56 -45.44
N THR A 740 13.33 9.59 -46.19
CA THR A 740 14.12 8.46 -46.72
C THR A 740 15.04 8.92 -47.85
N ALA A 741 16.13 9.63 -47.53
CA ALA A 741 16.92 10.38 -48.52
C ALA A 741 18.09 9.61 -49.16
N THR A 742 18.71 8.67 -48.44
CA THR A 742 19.93 7.98 -48.89
C THR A 742 19.81 6.45 -48.94
N ALA A 743 18.78 5.88 -48.32
CA ALA A 743 18.45 4.46 -48.29
C ALA A 743 16.98 4.30 -47.83
N ASN A 744 16.43 3.10 -48.00
CA ASN A 744 15.09 2.76 -47.51
C ASN A 744 15.00 2.91 -45.98
N GLY A 745 13.84 3.35 -45.50
CA GLY A 745 13.51 3.33 -44.08
C GLY A 745 12.86 2.00 -43.69
N TYR A 746 13.11 1.56 -42.46
CA TYR A 746 12.52 0.33 -41.91
C TYR A 746 11.93 0.60 -40.52
N ALA A 747 10.81 -0.03 -40.21
CA ALA A 747 10.21 -0.05 -38.88
C ALA A 747 9.50 -1.38 -38.63
N HIS A 748 9.44 -1.81 -37.38
CA HIS A 748 8.53 -2.86 -36.94
C HIS A 748 7.12 -2.26 -36.76
N HIS A 749 6.77 -1.67 -35.62
CA HIS A 749 5.58 -0.82 -35.50
C HIS A 749 5.89 0.62 -35.91
N LEU A 750 4.94 1.30 -36.57
CA LEU A 750 5.08 2.71 -36.93
C LEU A 750 3.92 3.53 -36.37
N THR A 751 4.25 4.49 -35.50
CA THR A 751 3.32 5.49 -34.99
C THR A 751 3.72 6.89 -35.46
N ILE A 752 2.79 7.61 -36.07
CA ILE A 752 2.96 9.01 -36.49
C ILE A 752 1.93 9.85 -35.75
N GLU A 753 2.38 10.86 -35.02
CA GLU A 753 1.48 11.76 -34.28
C GLU A 753 0.73 12.72 -35.21
N SER A 754 -0.43 13.22 -34.75
CA SER A 754 -1.20 14.22 -35.50
C SER A 754 -0.38 15.48 -35.77
N GLY A 755 -0.38 15.92 -37.04
CA GLY A 755 0.43 17.03 -37.54
C GLY A 755 1.85 16.66 -37.97
N ALA A 756 2.33 15.44 -37.70
CA ALA A 756 3.61 14.94 -38.19
C ALA A 756 3.45 14.17 -39.52
N TYR A 757 4.52 14.07 -40.30
CA TYR A 757 4.55 13.27 -41.53
C TYR A 757 5.97 12.77 -41.84
N ILE A 758 6.06 11.77 -42.71
CA ILE A 758 7.31 11.27 -43.30
C ILE A 758 7.31 11.63 -44.79
N GLN A 759 8.46 12.03 -45.33
CA GLN A 759 8.63 12.30 -46.75
C GLN A 759 9.50 11.22 -47.43
N THR A 760 9.12 10.73 -48.62
CA THR A 760 10.03 9.88 -49.43
C THR A 760 10.81 10.71 -50.46
N SER A 761 11.91 10.17 -50.99
CA SER A 761 12.83 10.92 -51.89
C SER A 761 12.77 10.53 -53.37
N CYS A 762 11.71 9.85 -53.81
CA CYS A 762 11.53 9.34 -55.17
C CYS A 762 12.56 8.26 -55.57
N SER A 763 13.41 7.81 -54.64
CA SER A 763 14.47 6.81 -54.87
C SER A 763 14.51 5.75 -53.77
N TYR A 764 13.91 6.02 -52.62
CA TYR A 764 13.94 5.17 -51.44
C TYR A 764 12.61 5.23 -50.70
N GLU A 765 12.11 4.06 -50.33
CA GLU A 765 10.77 3.85 -49.77
C GLU A 765 10.83 3.52 -48.26
N LEU A 766 9.66 3.37 -47.65
CA LEU A 766 9.50 3.01 -46.24
C LEU A 766 8.83 1.63 -46.12
N TYR A 767 9.48 0.70 -45.41
CA TYR A 767 8.98 -0.65 -45.17
C TYR A 767 8.58 -0.82 -43.71
N VAL A 768 7.35 -1.25 -43.47
CA VAL A 768 6.81 -1.51 -42.13
C VAL A 768 6.38 -2.96 -42.01
N TYR A 769 6.84 -3.62 -40.95
CA TYR A 769 6.61 -5.05 -40.73
C TYR A 769 5.43 -5.33 -39.80
N GLY A 770 5.19 -4.47 -38.82
CA GLY A 770 4.11 -4.56 -37.83
C GLY A 770 2.99 -3.53 -38.06
N ASN A 771 2.27 -3.20 -36.99
CA ASN A 771 1.17 -2.24 -36.98
C ASN A 771 1.56 -0.81 -37.41
N VAL A 772 0.63 -0.13 -38.09
CA VAL A 772 0.74 1.28 -38.49
C VAL A 772 -0.42 2.09 -37.91
N VAL A 773 -0.09 3.18 -37.22
CA VAL A 773 -1.05 4.18 -36.73
C VAL A 773 -0.61 5.56 -37.19
N ALA A 774 -1.44 6.20 -38.01
CA ALA A 774 -1.16 7.50 -38.62
C ALA A 774 -2.37 8.46 -38.55
N PRO A 775 -2.14 9.78 -38.65
CA PRO A 775 -3.22 10.77 -38.69
C PRO A 775 -4.16 10.60 -39.88
N LEU A 776 -5.39 11.08 -39.71
CA LEU A 776 -6.43 11.09 -40.75
C LEU A 776 -6.60 12.46 -41.42
N ASP A 777 -6.19 13.54 -40.74
CA ASP A 777 -6.42 14.93 -41.14
C ASP A 777 -5.56 15.38 -42.33
N ALA A 778 -4.39 14.79 -42.51
CA ALA A 778 -3.49 15.02 -43.65
C ALA A 778 -2.69 13.75 -43.96
N PRO A 779 -2.11 13.61 -45.17
CA PRO A 779 -1.28 12.46 -45.50
C PRO A 779 -0.06 12.36 -44.57
N ALA A 780 0.02 11.25 -43.83
CA ALA A 780 1.06 10.93 -42.87
C ALA A 780 2.37 10.48 -43.52
N VAL A 781 2.28 9.99 -44.75
CA VAL A 781 3.43 9.74 -45.62
C VAL A 781 3.18 10.47 -46.93
N GLN A 782 4.00 11.47 -47.19
CA GLN A 782 4.03 12.24 -48.43
C GLN A 782 5.06 11.59 -49.36
N THR A 783 4.59 11.09 -50.48
CA THR A 783 5.40 10.37 -51.45
C THR A 783 5.66 11.23 -52.69
N CYS A 784 6.71 10.91 -53.43
CA CYS A 784 6.80 11.38 -54.81
C CYS A 784 5.87 10.55 -55.71
N GLU A 785 5.54 11.06 -56.89
CA GLU A 785 4.84 10.29 -57.93
C GLU A 785 5.62 8.99 -58.23
N GLY A 786 5.09 7.85 -57.79
CA GLY A 786 5.70 6.52 -57.98
C GLY A 786 6.08 5.75 -56.71
N ASP A 787 6.34 6.44 -55.58
CA ASP A 787 6.79 5.84 -54.31
C ASP A 787 5.62 5.44 -53.39
N ALA A 788 5.79 4.40 -52.58
CA ALA A 788 4.80 3.99 -51.57
C ALA A 788 5.39 3.72 -50.17
N ILE A 789 4.51 3.67 -49.17
CA ILE A 789 4.77 2.91 -47.94
C ILE A 789 4.44 1.43 -48.19
N HIS A 790 5.35 0.54 -47.85
CA HIS A 790 5.22 -0.92 -48.00
C HIS A 790 4.87 -1.57 -46.67
N LEU A 791 3.72 -2.21 -46.61
CA LEU A 791 3.25 -2.99 -45.47
C LEU A 791 3.60 -4.47 -45.70
N VAL A 792 4.77 -4.86 -45.21
CA VAL A 792 5.39 -6.16 -45.51
C VAL A 792 4.78 -7.28 -44.68
N GLY A 793 4.52 -7.01 -43.41
CA GLY A 793 4.07 -8.01 -42.46
C GLY A 793 5.24 -8.78 -41.83
N ASP A 794 5.05 -9.21 -40.59
CA ASP A 794 6.00 -9.96 -39.76
C ASP A 794 5.59 -11.43 -39.57
N GLY A 795 4.46 -11.84 -40.16
CA GLY A 795 3.89 -13.17 -40.01
C GLY A 795 2.92 -13.32 -38.81
N THR A 796 2.55 -12.22 -38.14
CA THR A 796 1.62 -12.21 -37.01
C THR A 796 0.31 -12.97 -37.34
N PRO A 797 -0.09 -13.97 -36.53
CA PRO A 797 -1.34 -14.70 -36.72
C PRO A 797 -2.55 -13.76 -36.74
N GLY A 798 -3.32 -13.78 -37.82
CA GLY A 798 -4.49 -12.91 -37.98
C GLY A 798 -4.18 -11.47 -38.45
N GLY A 799 -2.92 -11.18 -38.80
CA GLY A 799 -2.49 -9.97 -39.49
C GLY A 799 -2.29 -8.73 -38.61
N ASN A 800 -1.44 -7.84 -39.12
CA ASN A 800 -1.12 -6.54 -38.51
C ASN A 800 -2.21 -5.51 -38.80
N THR A 801 -2.23 -4.42 -38.03
CA THR A 801 -3.25 -3.38 -38.17
C THR A 801 -2.73 -2.15 -38.92
N VAL A 802 -3.58 -1.51 -39.72
CA VAL A 802 -3.28 -0.22 -40.37
C VAL A 802 -4.45 0.75 -40.25
N VAL A 803 -4.16 2.00 -39.89
CA VAL A 803 -5.06 3.18 -40.02
C VAL A 803 -4.25 4.41 -40.40
N GLY A 804 -4.87 5.35 -41.10
CA GLY A 804 -4.27 6.63 -41.45
C GLY A 804 -4.57 7.10 -42.88
N ASN A 805 -4.05 8.29 -43.18
CA ASN A 805 -4.10 8.91 -44.50
C ASN A 805 -2.72 8.83 -45.17
N PHE A 806 -2.65 8.32 -46.40
CA PHE A 806 -1.43 8.05 -47.14
C PHE A 806 -1.57 8.55 -48.59
N GLU A 807 -0.50 9.03 -49.21
CA GLU A 807 -0.53 9.36 -50.64
C GLU A 807 -0.54 8.10 -51.52
N MET A 808 0.35 7.14 -51.23
CA MET A 808 0.36 5.80 -51.84
C MET A 808 0.67 4.71 -50.82
N LEU A 809 -0.03 3.58 -50.92
CA LEU A 809 0.05 2.46 -49.97
C LEU A 809 0.13 1.13 -50.69
N THR A 810 1.19 0.35 -50.43
CA THR A 810 1.36 -1.02 -50.92
C THR A 810 1.26 -2.00 -49.77
N VAL A 811 0.32 -2.95 -49.86
CA VAL A 811 0.12 -4.04 -48.91
C VAL A 811 0.71 -5.32 -49.50
N GLU A 812 1.74 -5.87 -48.86
CA GLU A 812 2.45 -7.09 -49.30
C GLU A 812 2.23 -8.25 -48.32
N GLY A 813 1.90 -7.94 -47.06
CA GLY A 813 1.57 -8.89 -46.01
C GLY A 813 0.09 -9.02 -45.70
N LEU A 814 -0.21 -9.67 -44.58
CA LEU A 814 -1.57 -9.79 -44.04
C LEU A 814 -1.87 -8.61 -43.11
N TYR A 815 -2.78 -7.73 -43.52
CA TYR A 815 -3.19 -6.54 -42.76
C TYR A 815 -4.70 -6.43 -42.60
N LYS A 816 -5.13 -5.81 -41.50
CA LYS A 816 -6.52 -5.46 -41.22
C LYS A 816 -6.67 -3.99 -40.85
N VAL A 817 -7.77 -3.37 -41.25
CA VAL A 817 -8.06 -1.99 -40.85
C VAL A 817 -8.60 -2.00 -39.42
N SER A 818 -7.85 -1.40 -38.49
CA SER A 818 -8.19 -1.38 -37.07
C SER A 818 -7.32 -0.36 -36.33
N GLY A 819 -7.92 0.55 -35.57
CA GLY A 819 -7.19 1.56 -34.78
C GLY A 819 -8.00 2.85 -34.55
N PRO A 820 -7.45 3.84 -33.86
CA PRO A 820 -8.11 5.14 -33.65
C PRO A 820 -8.54 5.75 -34.99
N GLY A 821 -9.81 6.15 -35.10
CA GLY A 821 -10.36 6.72 -36.34
C GLY A 821 -10.80 5.69 -37.39
N ASN A 822 -10.38 4.42 -37.29
CA ASN A 822 -11.01 3.28 -37.97
C ASN A 822 -11.13 3.44 -39.51
N GLN A 823 -10.15 4.09 -40.15
CA GLN A 823 -10.20 4.43 -41.56
C GLN A 823 -8.81 4.38 -42.20
N VAL A 824 -8.75 3.94 -43.46
CA VAL A 824 -7.58 4.12 -44.33
C VAL A 824 -7.98 5.00 -45.51
N ILE A 825 -7.20 6.05 -45.76
CA ILE A 825 -7.40 6.99 -46.87
C ILE A 825 -6.14 6.92 -47.75
N VAL A 826 -6.30 6.68 -49.05
CA VAL A 826 -5.18 6.60 -50.00
C VAL A 826 -5.41 7.53 -51.19
N GLY A 827 -4.57 8.57 -51.28
CA GLY A 827 -4.31 9.32 -52.50
C GLY A 827 -5.51 10.00 -53.16
N LEU A 828 -6.39 10.71 -52.42
CA LEU A 828 -7.65 11.29 -52.94
C LEU A 828 -7.56 12.27 -54.14
N SER A 829 -6.35 12.60 -54.62
CA SER A 829 -6.11 13.40 -55.82
C SER A 829 -5.24 12.68 -56.86
N TRP A 830 -4.35 11.80 -56.41
CA TRP A 830 -3.49 10.92 -57.20
C TRP A 830 -2.88 9.88 -56.24
N GLY A 831 -2.70 8.65 -56.69
CA GLY A 831 -2.18 7.55 -55.86
C GLY A 831 -3.04 6.29 -55.90
N SER A 832 -2.45 5.16 -55.49
CA SER A 832 -3.08 3.84 -55.55
C SER A 832 -2.94 3.09 -54.23
N LEU A 833 -4.00 2.42 -53.81
CA LEU A 833 -3.95 1.33 -52.85
C LEU A 833 -3.61 0.05 -53.62
N ARG A 834 -2.40 -0.46 -53.43
CA ARG A 834 -1.92 -1.71 -54.05
C ARG A 834 -1.94 -2.84 -53.03
N ILE A 835 -2.49 -3.98 -53.41
CA ILE A 835 -2.39 -5.23 -52.64
C ILE A 835 -1.61 -6.21 -53.51
N ASN A 836 -0.33 -6.40 -53.21
CA ASN A 836 0.63 -7.00 -54.13
C ASN A 836 1.45 -8.10 -53.45
N GLY A 837 1.23 -9.34 -53.87
CA GLY A 837 2.02 -10.49 -53.42
C GLY A 837 1.17 -11.72 -53.12
N PRO A 838 1.77 -12.93 -53.13
CA PRO A 838 1.02 -14.20 -53.04
C PRO A 838 0.35 -14.42 -51.68
N THR A 839 0.79 -13.70 -50.65
CA THR A 839 0.26 -13.75 -49.28
C THR A 839 -0.40 -12.43 -48.86
N ALA A 840 -0.43 -11.44 -49.75
CA ALA A 840 -0.94 -10.11 -49.44
C ALA A 840 -2.46 -10.14 -49.29
N ASN A 841 -2.96 -9.64 -48.16
CA ASN A 841 -4.41 -9.52 -47.95
C ASN A 841 -4.73 -8.32 -47.07
N LEU A 842 -5.64 -7.45 -47.55
CA LEU A 842 -6.21 -6.37 -46.76
C LEU A 842 -7.64 -6.71 -46.34
N VAL A 843 -7.87 -6.77 -45.02
CA VAL A 843 -9.16 -7.07 -44.41
C VAL A 843 -9.79 -5.79 -43.85
N LEU A 844 -11.01 -5.44 -44.28
CA LEU A 844 -11.67 -4.20 -43.84
C LEU A 844 -12.22 -4.26 -42.41
N ASN A 845 -12.60 -5.43 -41.90
CA ASN A 845 -12.94 -5.66 -40.48
C ASN A 845 -14.00 -4.69 -39.88
N GLY A 846 -15.06 -4.42 -40.62
CA GLY A 846 -16.15 -3.50 -40.28
C GLY A 846 -15.84 -2.02 -40.51
N GLN A 847 -14.75 -1.70 -41.21
CA GLN A 847 -14.22 -0.33 -41.35
C GLN A 847 -14.33 0.24 -42.77
N ARG A 848 -13.98 1.53 -42.89
CA ARG A 848 -14.00 2.28 -44.14
C ARG A 848 -12.60 2.41 -44.76
N VAL A 849 -12.51 2.17 -46.07
CA VAL A 849 -11.33 2.46 -46.89
C VAL A 849 -11.72 3.40 -48.02
N ASP A 850 -10.98 4.47 -48.21
CA ASP A 850 -11.10 5.38 -49.35
C ASP A 850 -9.82 5.31 -50.18
N ALA A 851 -9.93 5.07 -51.48
CA ALA A 851 -8.79 5.03 -52.39
C ALA A 851 -9.13 5.75 -53.70
N ASN A 852 -8.17 6.46 -54.28
CA ASN A 852 -8.32 6.98 -55.65
C ASN A 852 -8.31 5.87 -56.69
N GLN A 853 -7.37 4.94 -56.57
CA GLN A 853 -7.27 3.72 -57.37
C GLN A 853 -7.07 2.51 -56.42
N LEU A 854 -7.71 1.39 -56.72
CA LEU A 854 -7.43 0.10 -56.08
C LEU A 854 -6.77 -0.84 -57.09
N MET A 855 -5.70 -1.53 -56.71
CA MET A 855 -5.06 -2.55 -57.54
C MET A 855 -4.71 -3.79 -56.70
N THR A 856 -5.30 -4.94 -57.01
CA THR A 856 -4.81 -6.24 -56.51
C THR A 856 -3.92 -6.87 -57.58
N GLN A 857 -2.73 -7.35 -57.22
CA GLN A 857 -1.75 -7.92 -58.17
C GLN A 857 -0.98 -9.08 -57.54
N SER A 858 -0.34 -9.91 -58.37
CA SER A 858 0.59 -10.97 -57.94
C SER A 858 0.04 -11.94 -56.87
N GLY A 859 -1.26 -12.21 -56.89
CA GLY A 859 -1.93 -13.07 -55.90
C GLY A 859 -2.54 -12.34 -54.69
N GLY A 860 -2.39 -11.02 -54.60
CA GLY A 860 -2.95 -10.22 -53.51
C GLY A 860 -4.48 -10.19 -53.55
N ILE A 861 -5.13 -10.15 -52.38
CA ILE A 861 -6.59 -10.27 -52.26
C ILE A 861 -7.15 -9.19 -51.33
N LEU A 862 -8.36 -8.72 -51.63
CA LEU A 862 -9.17 -7.89 -50.73
C LEU A 862 -10.20 -8.76 -49.99
N THR A 863 -10.37 -8.52 -48.69
CA THR A 863 -11.37 -9.23 -47.86
C THR A 863 -12.39 -8.26 -47.26
N MET A 864 -13.66 -8.48 -47.60
CA MET A 864 -14.86 -7.80 -47.08
C MET A 864 -15.89 -8.85 -46.68
N THR A 865 -16.02 -9.09 -45.38
CA THR A 865 -16.88 -10.16 -44.81
C THR A 865 -17.81 -9.63 -43.72
N ASN A 866 -17.67 -8.37 -43.32
CA ASN A 866 -18.56 -7.70 -42.38
C ASN A 866 -19.55 -6.81 -43.14
N ALA A 867 -20.82 -6.79 -42.73
CA ALA A 867 -21.85 -5.95 -43.34
C ALA A 867 -21.54 -4.44 -43.24
N ALA A 868 -20.72 -4.03 -42.26
CA ALA A 868 -20.27 -2.66 -42.08
C ALA A 868 -19.06 -2.27 -42.95
N ASP A 869 -18.41 -3.22 -43.64
CA ASP A 869 -17.27 -2.93 -44.51
C ASP A 869 -17.67 -1.94 -45.62
N GLN A 870 -16.92 -0.85 -45.77
CA GLN A 870 -17.12 0.15 -46.83
C GLN A 870 -15.82 0.41 -47.58
N LEU A 871 -15.85 0.26 -48.90
CA LEU A 871 -14.74 0.63 -49.78
C LEU A 871 -15.21 1.67 -50.79
N TYR A 872 -14.56 2.83 -50.83
CA TYR A 872 -14.78 3.86 -51.83
C TYR A 872 -13.59 3.90 -52.78
N VAL A 873 -13.82 3.63 -54.07
CA VAL A 873 -12.84 3.86 -55.13
C VAL A 873 -13.31 5.05 -55.96
N ALA A 874 -12.63 6.19 -55.78
CA ALA A 874 -13.06 7.48 -56.30
C ALA A 874 -11.87 8.24 -56.91
N GLY A 875 -11.80 8.26 -58.24
CA GLY A 875 -10.85 9.09 -59.01
C GLY A 875 -10.19 8.36 -60.17
N ASP A 876 -9.98 7.05 -60.06
CA ASP A 876 -9.58 6.17 -61.18
C ASP A 876 -10.20 4.78 -61.04
N ASN A 877 -9.45 3.69 -61.26
CA ASN A 877 -10.00 2.35 -61.45
C ASN A 877 -9.89 1.44 -60.23
N ALA A 878 -10.81 0.46 -60.12
CA ALA A 878 -10.72 -0.68 -59.22
C ALA A 878 -10.28 -1.92 -60.02
N MET A 879 -9.00 -2.26 -59.96
CA MET A 879 -8.37 -3.34 -60.73
C MET A 879 -8.16 -4.59 -59.88
N PHE A 880 -8.83 -5.68 -60.27
CA PHE A 880 -8.72 -7.00 -59.67
C PHE A 880 -7.88 -7.94 -60.54
N ASP A 881 -6.55 -7.78 -60.51
CA ASP A 881 -5.57 -8.63 -61.24
C ASP A 881 -4.78 -9.56 -60.29
N GLY A 882 -5.29 -9.75 -59.07
CA GLY A 882 -4.63 -10.49 -57.99
C GLY A 882 -5.12 -11.94 -57.86
N GLY A 883 -5.25 -12.40 -56.62
CA GLY A 883 -5.78 -13.72 -56.30
C GLY A 883 -7.31 -13.78 -56.45
N SER A 884 -7.89 -14.98 -56.31
CA SER A 884 -9.34 -15.13 -56.34
C SER A 884 -9.98 -14.48 -55.10
N THR A 885 -11.06 -13.74 -55.32
CA THR A 885 -11.86 -13.11 -54.25
C THR A 885 -13.01 -14.00 -53.75
N SER A 886 -13.07 -15.26 -54.21
CA SER A 886 -14.07 -16.23 -53.78
C SER A 886 -13.95 -16.51 -52.27
N GLY A 887 -15.02 -16.23 -51.53
CA GLY A 887 -15.05 -16.39 -50.07
C GLY A 887 -14.43 -15.24 -49.28
N THR A 888 -13.77 -14.29 -49.93
CA THR A 888 -13.22 -13.09 -49.27
C THR A 888 -14.12 -11.87 -49.41
N LEU A 889 -14.93 -11.80 -50.46
CA LEU A 889 -15.97 -10.76 -50.64
C LEU A 889 -17.36 -11.37 -50.37
N THR A 890 -17.80 -11.43 -49.10
CA THR A 890 -19.07 -12.08 -48.70
C THR A 890 -20.11 -11.12 -48.10
N ALA A 891 -19.69 -9.94 -47.66
CA ALA A 891 -20.56 -8.87 -47.17
C ALA A 891 -19.91 -7.50 -47.42
N GLY A 892 -20.57 -6.41 -47.01
CA GLY A 892 -20.06 -5.06 -47.17
C GLY A 892 -20.42 -4.41 -48.50
N THR A 893 -20.04 -3.14 -48.65
CA THR A 893 -20.38 -2.32 -49.82
C THR A 893 -19.14 -1.68 -50.44
N MET A 894 -18.93 -1.91 -51.74
CA MET A 894 -17.95 -1.20 -52.55
C MET A 894 -18.64 -0.14 -53.40
N TYR A 895 -18.10 1.06 -53.44
CA TYR A 895 -18.55 2.17 -54.28
C TYR A 895 -17.50 2.44 -55.36
N VAL A 896 -17.93 2.47 -56.63
CA VAL A 896 -17.12 2.87 -57.78
C VAL A 896 -17.72 4.14 -58.35
N LYS A 897 -16.97 5.24 -58.33
CA LYS A 897 -17.49 6.60 -58.57
C LYS A 897 -16.65 7.37 -59.61
N ASN A 898 -17.11 8.57 -59.96
CA ASN A 898 -16.39 9.56 -60.79
C ASN A 898 -15.85 9.02 -62.14
N GLY A 899 -16.63 8.17 -62.82
CA GLY A 899 -16.22 7.59 -64.10
C GLY A 899 -15.19 6.45 -64.00
N GLY A 900 -14.80 6.05 -62.79
CA GLY A 900 -13.90 4.92 -62.56
C GLY A 900 -14.46 3.59 -63.04
N CYS A 901 -13.58 2.68 -63.44
CA CYS A 901 -13.96 1.37 -63.92
C CYS A 901 -13.57 0.25 -62.95
N LEU A 902 -14.45 -0.73 -62.80
CA LEU A 902 -14.14 -1.99 -62.14
C LEU A 902 -13.64 -2.99 -63.19
N TYR A 903 -12.36 -3.33 -63.11
CA TYR A 903 -11.69 -4.30 -63.97
C TYR A 903 -11.48 -5.61 -63.22
N ALA A 904 -11.91 -6.73 -63.80
CA ALA A 904 -11.52 -8.06 -63.34
C ALA A 904 -10.60 -8.70 -64.39
N GLY A 905 -9.39 -9.08 -63.96
CA GLY A 905 -8.37 -9.69 -64.81
C GLY A 905 -8.74 -11.07 -65.35
N SER A 906 -7.79 -11.71 -66.03
CA SER A 906 -7.97 -13.07 -66.58
C SER A 906 -7.86 -14.20 -65.54
N GLY A 907 -7.57 -13.87 -64.28
CA GLY A 907 -7.47 -14.86 -63.19
C GLY A 907 -8.83 -15.47 -62.89
N ALA A 908 -8.86 -16.79 -62.65
CA ALA A 908 -10.09 -17.49 -62.29
C ALA A 908 -10.65 -16.92 -60.98
N GLY A 909 -11.88 -16.37 -61.04
CA GLY A 909 -12.53 -15.78 -59.88
C GLY A 909 -11.87 -14.50 -59.37
N ALA A 910 -11.24 -13.72 -60.26
CA ALA A 910 -10.63 -12.43 -59.95
C ALA A 910 -11.60 -11.50 -59.20
N PHE A 911 -12.87 -11.45 -59.63
CA PHE A 911 -13.95 -10.78 -58.90
C PHE A 911 -15.16 -11.70 -58.73
N ALA A 912 -15.19 -12.45 -57.61
CA ALA A 912 -16.20 -13.49 -57.33
C ALA A 912 -16.87 -13.32 -55.94
N PRO A 913 -17.58 -12.20 -55.70
CA PRO A 913 -18.28 -11.95 -54.44
C PRO A 913 -19.48 -12.88 -54.22
N SER A 914 -19.86 -13.10 -52.97
CA SER A 914 -21.01 -13.93 -52.56
C SER A 914 -21.78 -13.30 -51.39
N GLY A 915 -22.83 -13.96 -50.91
CA GLY A 915 -23.57 -13.54 -49.72
C GLY A 915 -24.31 -12.21 -49.90
N THR A 916 -23.99 -11.22 -49.07
CA THR A 916 -24.65 -9.90 -49.07
C THR A 916 -23.80 -8.80 -49.71
N HIS A 917 -22.59 -9.11 -50.18
CA HIS A 917 -21.69 -8.11 -50.78
C HIS A 917 -22.37 -7.34 -51.92
N MET A 918 -22.21 -6.01 -51.92
CA MET A 918 -22.84 -5.09 -52.86
C MET A 918 -21.82 -4.17 -53.53
N VAL A 919 -21.97 -3.97 -54.84
CA VAL A 919 -21.24 -2.94 -55.59
C VAL A 919 -22.22 -1.82 -55.99
N VAL A 920 -21.86 -0.58 -55.69
CA VAL A 920 -22.62 0.62 -56.04
C VAL A 920 -21.85 1.41 -57.09
N PHE A 921 -22.48 1.65 -58.24
CA PHE A 921 -21.91 2.46 -59.31
C PHE A 921 -22.53 3.87 -59.30
N GLU A 922 -21.67 4.89 -59.30
CA GLU A 922 -22.04 6.31 -59.28
C GLU A 922 -21.29 7.08 -60.39
N ASP A 923 -21.86 8.21 -60.83
CA ASP A 923 -21.19 9.23 -61.67
C ASP A 923 -20.49 8.70 -62.95
N GLY A 924 -21.14 7.78 -63.67
CA GLY A 924 -20.68 7.35 -65.00
C GLY A 924 -19.67 6.21 -65.01
N ALA A 925 -19.54 5.47 -63.90
CA ALA A 925 -18.63 4.35 -63.76
C ALA A 925 -18.81 3.23 -64.82
N CYS A 926 -17.77 2.40 -64.97
CA CYS A 926 -17.78 1.29 -65.92
C CYS A 926 -17.39 -0.06 -65.32
N VAL A 927 -17.66 -1.14 -66.06
CA VAL A 927 -17.23 -2.50 -65.71
C VAL A 927 -16.62 -3.19 -66.93
N SER A 928 -15.51 -3.90 -66.72
CA SER A 928 -14.91 -4.77 -67.73
C SER A 928 -14.34 -6.02 -67.08
N PHE A 929 -14.88 -7.18 -67.48
CA PHE A 929 -14.44 -8.48 -67.00
C PHE A 929 -13.73 -9.21 -68.13
N ASN A 930 -12.46 -9.53 -67.92
CA ASN A 930 -11.70 -10.28 -68.91
C ASN A 930 -12.21 -11.74 -68.99
N ASP A 931 -12.47 -12.38 -67.84
CA ASP A 931 -13.18 -13.67 -67.78
C ASP A 931 -14.54 -13.53 -67.07
N PRO A 932 -15.63 -13.28 -67.81
CA PRO A 932 -16.97 -13.16 -67.24
C PRO A 932 -17.60 -14.49 -66.81
N THR A 933 -16.94 -15.64 -67.03
CA THR A 933 -17.45 -16.95 -66.60
C THR A 933 -17.15 -17.24 -65.15
N THR A 934 -16.05 -16.69 -64.64
CA THR A 934 -15.62 -16.84 -63.25
C THR A 934 -15.67 -15.54 -62.46
N SER A 935 -15.73 -14.39 -63.13
CA SER A 935 -15.97 -13.09 -62.49
C SER A 935 -17.41 -12.61 -62.67
N PHE A 936 -18.05 -12.21 -61.57
CA PHE A 936 -19.47 -11.87 -61.49
C PHE A 936 -19.72 -10.89 -60.33
N PHE A 937 -20.93 -10.38 -60.22
CA PHE A 937 -21.38 -9.63 -59.05
C PHE A 937 -22.34 -10.48 -58.21
N GLN A 938 -22.36 -10.23 -56.89
CA GLN A 938 -23.41 -10.72 -56.01
C GLN A 938 -24.61 -9.78 -56.05
N ASN A 939 -24.48 -8.56 -55.53
CA ASN A 939 -25.51 -7.53 -55.65
C ASN A 939 -24.94 -6.26 -56.31
N VAL A 940 -25.74 -5.61 -57.15
CA VAL A 940 -25.37 -4.37 -57.83
C VAL A 940 -26.44 -3.32 -57.61
N THR A 941 -26.01 -2.09 -57.32
CA THR A 941 -26.86 -0.90 -57.26
C THR A 941 -26.31 0.15 -58.21
N ILE A 942 -27.16 0.74 -59.04
CA ILE A 942 -26.83 1.95 -59.81
C ILE A 942 -27.47 3.13 -59.10
N ALA A 943 -26.67 4.12 -58.70
CA ALA A 943 -27.19 5.28 -57.98
C ALA A 943 -28.08 6.14 -58.88
N SER A 944 -29.16 6.69 -58.33
CA SER A 944 -30.06 7.60 -59.04
C SER A 944 -29.30 8.79 -59.64
N GLY A 945 -29.48 9.06 -60.94
CA GLY A 945 -28.75 10.10 -61.66
C GLY A 945 -27.44 9.63 -62.30
N SER A 946 -27.02 8.37 -62.08
CA SER A 946 -25.76 7.83 -62.62
C SER A 946 -25.95 6.99 -63.88
N SER A 947 -24.87 6.80 -64.63
CA SER A 947 -24.78 5.79 -65.69
C SER A 947 -23.79 4.69 -65.38
N LEU A 948 -24.06 3.48 -65.84
CA LEU A 948 -23.15 2.33 -65.84
C LEU A 948 -22.79 1.96 -67.27
N THR A 949 -21.50 2.03 -67.62
CA THR A 949 -21.00 1.54 -68.91
C THR A 949 -20.53 0.10 -68.79
N VAL A 950 -21.07 -0.78 -69.63
CA VAL A 950 -20.73 -2.20 -69.71
C VAL A 950 -19.70 -2.39 -70.81
N ASP A 951 -18.44 -2.58 -70.46
CA ASP A 951 -17.34 -2.79 -71.42
C ASP A 951 -16.72 -4.19 -71.36
N THR A 952 -17.44 -5.13 -70.77
CA THR A 952 -17.13 -6.56 -70.86
C THR A 952 -17.26 -7.04 -72.31
N ASP A 953 -16.16 -7.05 -73.06
CA ASP A 953 -16.07 -7.49 -74.47
C ASP A 953 -14.80 -8.31 -74.69
N ASN A 954 -14.80 -9.57 -74.22
CA ASN A 954 -13.72 -10.50 -74.53
C ASN A 954 -14.10 -11.34 -75.76
N PRO A 955 -13.32 -11.28 -76.87
CA PRO A 955 -13.55 -12.09 -78.07
C PRO A 955 -13.55 -13.60 -77.83
N SER A 956 -12.91 -14.07 -76.76
CA SER A 956 -12.87 -15.49 -76.35
C SER A 956 -14.22 -15.96 -75.78
N TYR A 957 -15.07 -15.02 -75.37
CA TYR A 957 -16.38 -15.25 -74.76
C TYR A 957 -17.48 -14.46 -75.50
N PRO A 958 -17.63 -14.65 -76.83
CA PRO A 958 -18.52 -13.84 -77.63
C PRO A 958 -19.97 -14.04 -77.17
N GLY A 959 -20.64 -12.95 -76.78
CA GLY A 959 -22.02 -12.99 -76.30
C GLY A 959 -22.21 -13.34 -74.82
N LEU A 960 -21.13 -13.34 -74.03
CA LEU A 960 -21.14 -13.37 -72.57
C LEU A 960 -20.77 -11.98 -72.05
N GLY A 961 -21.70 -11.34 -71.34
CA GLY A 961 -21.38 -10.18 -70.50
C GLY A 961 -21.32 -10.60 -69.03
N PHE A 962 -21.28 -9.64 -68.10
CA PHE A 962 -21.17 -9.99 -66.68
C PHE A 962 -22.47 -10.54 -66.11
N THR A 963 -22.33 -11.31 -65.02
CA THR A 963 -23.46 -11.91 -64.30
C THR A 963 -23.67 -11.22 -62.95
N VAL A 964 -24.92 -11.04 -62.54
CA VAL A 964 -25.33 -10.64 -61.19
C VAL A 964 -26.13 -11.79 -60.57
N ASN A 965 -25.53 -12.49 -59.60
CA ASN A 965 -26.10 -13.69 -58.98
C ASN A 965 -27.23 -13.38 -57.96
N GLY A 966 -27.21 -12.19 -57.38
CA GLY A 966 -28.24 -11.69 -56.46
C GLY A 966 -29.18 -10.75 -57.18
N THR A 967 -29.16 -9.46 -56.82
CA THR A 967 -30.07 -8.45 -57.38
C THR A 967 -29.34 -7.29 -58.04
N LEU A 968 -29.77 -6.92 -59.25
CA LEU A 968 -29.49 -5.61 -59.85
C LEU A 968 -30.59 -4.63 -59.44
N THR A 969 -30.20 -3.51 -58.83
CA THR A 969 -31.12 -2.53 -58.27
C THR A 969 -30.75 -1.10 -58.65
N ARG A 970 -31.70 -0.19 -58.47
CA ARG A 970 -31.49 1.25 -58.53
C ARG A 970 -31.65 1.84 -57.12
N SER A 971 -30.82 2.82 -56.74
CA SER A 971 -31.00 3.51 -55.46
C SER A 971 -32.24 4.41 -55.44
N SER A 972 -32.80 4.65 -54.25
CA SER A 972 -33.93 5.57 -54.07
C SER A 972 -33.51 7.01 -54.36
N GLY A 973 -34.14 7.68 -55.33
CA GLY A 973 -33.87 9.08 -55.67
C GLY A 973 -34.44 9.51 -57.03
N ALA A 974 -34.57 10.82 -57.25
CA ALA A 974 -35.31 11.41 -58.39
C ALA A 974 -34.55 11.43 -59.74
N GLY A 975 -33.26 11.04 -59.77
CA GLY A 975 -32.45 11.06 -61.00
C GLY A 975 -32.58 9.80 -61.86
N ALA A 976 -32.76 9.95 -63.17
CA ALA A 976 -32.77 8.82 -64.11
C ALA A 976 -31.42 8.08 -64.11
N ILE A 977 -31.44 6.76 -64.33
CA ILE A 977 -30.20 5.98 -64.51
C ILE A 977 -30.05 5.56 -65.98
N SER A 978 -28.81 5.34 -66.43
CA SER A 978 -28.54 4.79 -67.77
C SER A 978 -27.61 3.59 -67.72
N ILE A 979 -27.88 2.55 -68.51
CA ILE A 979 -26.99 1.42 -68.74
C ILE A 979 -26.56 1.47 -70.20
N LEU A 980 -25.26 1.60 -70.44
CA LEU A 980 -24.69 1.87 -71.75
C LEU A 980 -23.75 0.75 -72.14
N ALA A 981 -23.75 0.33 -73.41
CA ALA A 981 -22.65 -0.48 -73.92
C ALA A 981 -21.39 0.36 -74.10
N GLY A 982 -20.23 -0.20 -73.76
CA GLY A 982 -18.93 0.33 -74.15
C GLY A 982 -18.79 0.38 -75.68
N TYR A 983 -17.95 1.29 -76.18
CA TYR A 983 -17.79 1.50 -77.62
C TYR A 983 -16.99 0.35 -78.25
N SER A 984 -17.64 -0.44 -79.12
CA SER A 984 -17.00 -1.49 -79.93
C SER A 984 -17.54 -1.51 -81.35
N ILE A 985 -16.64 -1.52 -82.33
CA ILE A 985 -16.97 -1.53 -83.76
C ILE A 985 -17.22 -2.93 -84.32
N THR A 986 -16.81 -3.99 -83.59
CA THR A 986 -16.93 -5.40 -84.02
C THR A 986 -18.12 -6.09 -83.38
N ASN A 987 -18.48 -5.72 -82.15
CA ASN A 987 -19.65 -6.24 -81.45
C ASN A 987 -20.29 -5.11 -80.61
N PRO A 988 -21.24 -4.34 -81.17
CA PRO A 988 -21.76 -3.15 -80.52
C PRO A 988 -22.72 -3.46 -79.35
N ILE A 989 -23.14 -4.72 -79.18
CA ILE A 989 -24.14 -5.11 -78.17
C ILE A 989 -23.48 -5.86 -77.00
N ARG A 990 -23.79 -5.43 -75.77
CA ARG A 990 -23.31 -6.06 -74.53
C ARG A 990 -24.43 -6.82 -73.83
N TYR A 991 -24.07 -7.73 -72.94
CA TYR A 991 -25.05 -8.53 -72.19
C TYR A 991 -24.93 -8.30 -70.68
N ILE A 992 -26.04 -8.38 -69.98
CA ILE A 992 -26.07 -8.52 -68.52
C ILE A 992 -26.92 -9.75 -68.19
N ASN A 993 -26.34 -10.72 -67.50
CA ASN A 993 -27.10 -11.82 -66.92
C ASN A 993 -27.50 -11.45 -65.48
N VAL A 994 -28.78 -11.53 -65.14
CA VAL A 994 -29.30 -11.15 -63.81
C VAL A 994 -30.18 -12.24 -63.24
N SER A 995 -29.92 -12.61 -61.99
CA SER A 995 -30.72 -13.57 -61.23
C SER A 995 -31.88 -12.92 -60.47
N GLY A 996 -31.80 -11.60 -60.24
CA GLY A 996 -32.77 -10.77 -59.53
C GLY A 996 -32.74 -9.34 -60.05
N LEU A 997 -33.91 -8.69 -60.08
CA LEU A 997 -34.07 -7.36 -60.67
C LEU A 997 -35.03 -6.53 -59.82
N ASN A 998 -34.57 -5.42 -59.26
CA ASN A 998 -35.42 -4.50 -58.51
C ASN A 998 -35.09 -3.05 -58.88
N VAL A 999 -35.53 -2.66 -60.07
CA VAL A 999 -35.34 -1.30 -60.59
C VAL A 999 -36.71 -0.64 -60.62
N THR A 1000 -36.97 0.20 -59.63
CA THR A 1000 -38.23 0.93 -59.44
C THR A 1000 -37.93 2.36 -59.00
N GLY A 1001 -38.89 3.29 -59.18
CA GLY A 1001 -38.78 4.65 -58.67
C GLY A 1001 -38.15 5.68 -59.62
N GLY A 1002 -38.19 5.46 -60.94
CA GLY A 1002 -37.94 6.47 -61.97
C GLY A 1002 -37.39 5.91 -63.29
N PRO A 1003 -37.11 6.75 -64.30
CA PRO A 1003 -36.71 6.31 -65.63
C PRO A 1003 -35.34 5.60 -65.69
N THR A 1004 -35.23 4.56 -66.51
CA THR A 1004 -34.00 3.83 -66.80
C THR A 1004 -33.75 3.74 -68.30
N GLY A 1005 -32.70 4.37 -68.81
CA GLY A 1005 -32.28 4.24 -70.21
C GLY A 1005 -31.34 3.04 -70.40
N ILE A 1006 -31.55 2.23 -71.43
CA ILE A 1006 -30.69 1.09 -71.76
C ILE A 1006 -30.28 1.17 -73.23
N ASN A 1007 -29.00 1.47 -73.47
CA ASN A 1007 -28.45 1.68 -74.80
C ASN A 1007 -27.55 0.52 -75.20
N SER A 1008 -27.94 -0.24 -76.24
CA SER A 1008 -27.13 -1.33 -76.80
C SER A 1008 -26.74 -2.43 -75.80
N VAL A 1009 -27.48 -2.59 -74.69
CA VAL A 1009 -27.26 -3.64 -73.69
C VAL A 1009 -28.46 -4.58 -73.60
N ALA A 1010 -28.28 -5.84 -73.95
CA ALA A 1010 -29.29 -6.89 -73.80
C ALA A 1010 -29.27 -7.46 -72.37
N ILE A 1011 -30.44 -7.71 -71.79
CA ILE A 1011 -30.56 -8.25 -70.42
C ILE A 1011 -31.13 -9.67 -70.49
N ARG A 1012 -30.47 -10.61 -69.81
CA ARG A 1012 -30.90 -12.00 -69.66
C ARG A 1012 -31.25 -12.28 -68.20
N PHE A 1013 -32.52 -12.50 -67.91
CA PHE A 1013 -33.02 -12.88 -66.60
C PHE A 1013 -32.96 -14.40 -66.43
N VAL A 1014 -32.00 -14.85 -65.62
CA VAL A 1014 -31.66 -16.27 -65.42
C VAL A 1014 -32.18 -16.81 -64.07
N ALA A 1015 -32.04 -18.12 -63.83
CA ALA A 1015 -32.52 -18.76 -62.59
C ALA A 1015 -31.77 -18.23 -61.35
N GLY A 1016 -32.50 -17.91 -60.27
CA GLY A 1016 -31.94 -17.27 -59.07
C GLY A 1016 -32.97 -16.79 -58.04
N THR A 1017 -32.97 -15.51 -57.66
CA THR A 1017 -33.81 -14.94 -56.57
C THR A 1017 -35.31 -14.81 -56.94
N SER A 1018 -36.23 -14.79 -55.96
CA SER A 1018 -37.69 -14.89 -56.19
C SER A 1018 -38.38 -13.60 -56.62
N ASN A 1019 -37.78 -12.43 -56.39
CA ASN A 1019 -38.40 -11.12 -56.64
C ASN A 1019 -37.83 -10.47 -57.92
N ALA A 1020 -38.70 -10.11 -58.88
CA ALA A 1020 -38.32 -9.25 -60.00
C ALA A 1020 -39.36 -8.17 -60.25
N THR A 1021 -38.97 -6.91 -60.09
CA THR A 1021 -39.72 -5.74 -60.56
C THR A 1021 -38.81 -4.91 -61.44
N PHE A 1022 -39.26 -4.62 -62.65
CA PHE A 1022 -38.52 -3.81 -63.62
C PHE A 1022 -39.48 -2.79 -64.22
N ASN A 1023 -39.35 -1.54 -63.79
CA ASN A 1023 -40.29 -0.48 -64.15
C ASN A 1023 -39.59 0.67 -64.90
N GLU A 1024 -40.32 1.32 -65.81
CA GLU A 1024 -39.90 2.57 -66.50
C GLU A 1024 -38.56 2.46 -67.26
N ALA A 1025 -38.32 1.32 -67.91
CA ALA A 1025 -37.09 1.07 -68.66
C ALA A 1025 -37.29 1.31 -70.16
N THR A 1026 -36.45 2.15 -70.77
CA THR A 1026 -36.45 2.46 -72.21
C THR A 1026 -35.23 1.86 -72.90
N PHE A 1027 -35.45 1.01 -73.89
CA PHE A 1027 -34.39 0.36 -74.68
C PHE A 1027 -34.17 1.09 -76.02
N TYR A 1028 -32.91 1.27 -76.41
CA TYR A 1028 -32.51 1.88 -77.70
C TYR A 1028 -31.10 1.41 -78.13
N GLY A 1029 -30.68 1.73 -79.36
CA GLY A 1029 -29.33 1.42 -79.85
C GLY A 1029 -29.10 0.00 -80.37
N PHE A 1030 -30.14 -0.73 -80.79
CA PHE A 1030 -30.03 -2.12 -81.27
C PHE A 1030 -30.07 -2.28 -82.81
N ALA A 1031 -29.59 -1.30 -83.57
CA ALA A 1031 -29.58 -1.37 -85.03
C ALA A 1031 -28.76 -2.57 -85.55
N GLY A 1032 -29.33 -3.37 -86.46
CA GLY A 1032 -28.70 -4.57 -87.03
C GLY A 1032 -28.69 -5.80 -86.11
N TYR A 1033 -29.27 -5.72 -84.91
CA TYR A 1033 -29.28 -6.82 -83.94
C TYR A 1033 -30.32 -7.89 -84.26
N ASN A 1034 -29.95 -9.17 -84.10
CA ASN A 1034 -30.76 -10.32 -84.51
C ASN A 1034 -31.13 -11.31 -83.39
N GLN A 1035 -30.73 -11.02 -82.13
CA GLN A 1035 -31.05 -11.83 -80.96
C GLN A 1035 -32.07 -11.13 -80.06
N PRO A 1036 -32.63 -11.82 -79.04
CA PRO A 1036 -33.54 -11.18 -78.10
C PRO A 1036 -32.90 -10.09 -77.24
N ILE A 1037 -33.53 -8.92 -77.14
CA ILE A 1037 -33.05 -7.79 -76.31
C ILE A 1037 -33.25 -8.08 -74.81
N PHE A 1038 -34.40 -8.62 -74.44
CA PHE A 1038 -34.71 -9.05 -73.08
C PHE A 1038 -35.09 -10.54 -73.07
N THR A 1039 -34.31 -11.38 -72.39
CA THR A 1039 -34.57 -12.84 -72.35
C THR A 1039 -34.91 -13.28 -70.93
N ILE A 1040 -35.88 -14.18 -70.78
CA ILE A 1040 -36.26 -14.81 -69.51
C ILE A 1040 -36.06 -16.32 -69.64
N THR A 1041 -35.26 -16.92 -68.76
CA THR A 1041 -34.81 -18.32 -68.90
C THR A 1041 -35.18 -19.20 -67.68
N ARG A 1042 -36.24 -18.89 -66.92
CA ARG A 1042 -36.56 -19.53 -65.61
C ARG A 1042 -37.74 -20.54 -65.62
N PRO A 1043 -37.70 -21.66 -64.85
CA PRO A 1043 -38.83 -22.60 -64.72
C PRO A 1043 -40.02 -22.04 -63.90
N SER A 1044 -41.24 -22.57 -64.11
CA SER A 1044 -42.52 -22.09 -63.58
C SER A 1044 -42.64 -22.01 -62.04
N GLY A 1045 -43.31 -20.97 -61.50
CA GLY A 1045 -43.70 -20.91 -60.07
C GLY A 1045 -43.81 -19.52 -59.40
N ASN A 1046 -43.35 -18.43 -60.04
CA ASN A 1046 -43.38 -17.07 -59.48
C ASN A 1046 -44.12 -16.09 -60.43
N THR A 1047 -44.76 -15.04 -59.88
CA THR A 1047 -45.37 -13.95 -60.68
C THR A 1047 -44.33 -12.85 -60.90
N TYR A 1048 -44.07 -12.48 -62.15
CA TYR A 1048 -43.14 -11.41 -62.51
C TYR A 1048 -43.91 -10.19 -63.02
N THR A 1049 -43.57 -9.01 -62.52
CA THR A 1049 -44.22 -7.75 -62.91
C THR A 1049 -43.20 -6.82 -63.57
N PHE A 1050 -43.38 -6.55 -64.85
CA PHE A 1050 -42.55 -5.61 -65.62
C PHE A 1050 -43.45 -4.49 -66.15
N ASN A 1051 -43.44 -3.33 -65.50
CA ASN A 1051 -44.33 -2.23 -65.90
C ASN A 1051 -43.57 -1.21 -66.75
N THR A 1052 -44.14 -0.77 -67.86
CA THR A 1052 -43.58 0.34 -68.65
C THR A 1052 -42.19 0.02 -69.23
N LEU A 1053 -42.04 -1.18 -69.82
CA LEU A 1053 -40.89 -1.47 -70.69
C LEU A 1053 -41.15 -0.83 -72.06
N ASP A 1054 -40.38 0.19 -72.41
CA ASP A 1054 -40.52 0.92 -73.67
C ASP A 1054 -39.43 0.51 -74.68
N PHE A 1055 -39.88 0.02 -75.84
CA PHE A 1055 -39.02 -0.33 -76.97
C PHE A 1055 -39.26 0.57 -78.18
N SER A 1056 -40.03 1.65 -78.04
CA SER A 1056 -40.41 2.57 -79.12
C SER A 1056 -39.20 3.23 -79.80
N ALA A 1057 -38.11 3.42 -79.06
CA ALA A 1057 -36.85 3.97 -79.53
C ALA A 1057 -35.91 2.95 -80.18
N VAL A 1058 -36.32 1.67 -80.32
CA VAL A 1058 -35.53 0.64 -81.00
C VAL A 1058 -35.81 0.66 -82.50
N THR A 1059 -34.82 1.10 -83.29
CA THR A 1059 -34.90 1.14 -84.77
C THR A 1059 -33.92 0.18 -85.43
N GLY A 1060 -34.30 -0.43 -86.55
CA GLY A 1060 -33.38 -1.20 -87.41
C GLY A 1060 -33.08 -2.63 -86.96
N LEU A 1061 -33.99 -3.29 -86.24
CA LEU A 1061 -33.90 -4.74 -85.96
C LEU A 1061 -33.95 -5.53 -87.28
N VAL A 1062 -33.15 -6.59 -87.44
CA VAL A 1062 -33.24 -7.45 -88.65
C VAL A 1062 -34.45 -8.38 -88.57
N THR A 1063 -34.93 -8.85 -89.73
CA THR A 1063 -36.04 -9.83 -89.83
C THR A 1063 -35.76 -11.08 -89.00
N GLY A 1064 -36.60 -11.34 -87.98
CA GLY A 1064 -36.43 -12.44 -87.02
C GLY A 1064 -35.92 -12.02 -85.62
N GLY A 1065 -35.52 -10.76 -85.44
CA GLY A 1065 -35.19 -10.24 -84.11
C GLY A 1065 -36.42 -10.13 -83.20
N VAL A 1066 -36.23 -10.38 -81.90
CA VAL A 1066 -37.30 -10.44 -80.90
C VAL A 1066 -37.01 -9.43 -79.79
N TYR A 1067 -38.01 -8.65 -79.37
CA TYR A 1067 -37.83 -7.70 -78.26
C TYR A 1067 -37.72 -8.41 -76.90
N VAL A 1068 -38.64 -9.35 -76.65
CA VAL A 1068 -38.72 -10.13 -75.41
C VAL A 1068 -38.87 -11.61 -75.74
N SER A 1069 -38.02 -12.47 -75.17
CA SER A 1069 -38.09 -13.94 -75.33
C SER A 1069 -38.25 -14.63 -73.97
N ASN A 1070 -39.08 -15.67 -73.90
CA ASN A 1070 -39.12 -16.62 -72.78
C ASN A 1070 -38.96 -18.03 -73.32
N THR A 1071 -38.02 -18.76 -72.75
CA THR A 1071 -37.66 -20.10 -73.19
C THR A 1071 -38.35 -21.20 -72.37
N ASN A 1072 -39.15 -20.88 -71.35
CA ASN A 1072 -39.86 -21.84 -70.51
C ASN A 1072 -41.39 -21.65 -70.53
N SER A 1073 -42.14 -22.74 -70.71
CA SER A 1073 -43.60 -22.77 -70.66
C SER A 1073 -44.11 -22.65 -69.21
N GLY A 1074 -45.15 -21.83 -68.98
CA GLY A 1074 -45.84 -21.75 -67.67
C GLY A 1074 -45.50 -20.53 -66.79
N VAL A 1075 -44.90 -19.48 -67.35
CA VAL A 1075 -44.63 -18.21 -66.64
C VAL A 1075 -45.70 -17.17 -66.98
N THR A 1076 -46.28 -16.53 -65.97
CA THR A 1076 -47.16 -15.34 -66.17
C THR A 1076 -46.31 -14.09 -66.00
N VAL A 1077 -46.25 -13.28 -67.06
CA VAL A 1077 -45.50 -12.02 -67.08
C VAL A 1077 -46.47 -10.90 -67.41
N ASN A 1078 -46.65 -9.96 -66.48
CA ASN A 1078 -47.41 -8.73 -66.75
C ASN A 1078 -46.44 -7.73 -67.39
N ILE A 1079 -46.57 -7.51 -68.70
CA ILE A 1079 -45.86 -6.44 -69.41
C ILE A 1079 -46.86 -5.35 -69.78
N LEU A 1080 -46.69 -4.15 -69.21
CA LEU A 1080 -47.41 -2.95 -69.65
C LEU A 1080 -46.47 -2.17 -70.58
N SER A 1081 -46.54 -2.32 -71.90
CA SER A 1081 -45.60 -1.69 -72.85
C SER A 1081 -46.27 -0.86 -73.94
N SER A 1082 -45.52 0.10 -74.50
CA SER A 1082 -45.75 0.68 -75.84
C SER A 1082 -44.82 -0.01 -76.84
N LEU A 1083 -45.37 -0.66 -77.87
CA LEU A 1083 -44.59 -1.32 -78.93
C LEU A 1083 -44.70 -0.57 -80.27
N PRO A 1084 -43.65 -0.60 -81.12
CA PRO A 1084 -43.76 -0.18 -82.51
C PRO A 1084 -44.74 -1.09 -83.31
N ALA A 1085 -45.54 -0.48 -84.20
CA ALA A 1085 -46.50 -1.19 -85.05
C ALA A 1085 -45.80 -2.17 -86.03
N GLY A 1086 -46.26 -3.41 -86.11
CA GLY A 1086 -45.75 -4.45 -87.03
C GLY A 1086 -44.71 -5.42 -86.46
N SER A 1087 -44.56 -5.48 -85.13
CA SER A 1087 -43.56 -6.32 -84.44
C SER A 1087 -43.98 -7.79 -84.28
N THR A 1088 -43.06 -8.72 -84.53
CA THR A 1088 -43.22 -10.15 -84.20
C THR A 1088 -43.05 -10.36 -82.70
N LEU A 1089 -44.04 -10.98 -82.09
CA LEU A 1089 -44.21 -11.04 -80.65
C LEU A 1089 -44.40 -12.52 -80.23
N TRP A 1090 -43.49 -13.02 -79.39
CA TRP A 1090 -43.64 -14.14 -78.44
C TRP A 1090 -43.46 -15.62 -78.88
N SER A 1091 -42.79 -16.38 -78.00
CA SER A 1091 -43.08 -17.81 -77.72
C SER A 1091 -43.24 -17.98 -76.20
N GLY A 1092 -44.33 -18.62 -75.73
CA GLY A 1092 -44.42 -19.16 -74.36
C GLY A 1092 -45.04 -18.30 -73.23
N PHE A 1093 -45.89 -17.30 -73.52
CA PHE A 1093 -46.48 -16.41 -72.48
C PHE A 1093 -48.03 -16.43 -72.42
N ASN A 1094 -48.58 -16.23 -71.22
CA ASN A 1094 -49.94 -15.70 -71.00
C ASN A 1094 -49.83 -14.20 -70.70
N VAL A 1095 -50.37 -13.35 -71.58
CA VAL A 1095 -50.27 -11.89 -71.46
C VAL A 1095 -51.62 -11.31 -71.03
N ASN A 1096 -51.64 -10.60 -69.90
CA ASN A 1096 -52.77 -9.73 -69.54
C ASN A 1096 -52.51 -8.33 -70.11
N TRP A 1097 -53.16 -8.02 -71.23
CA TRP A 1097 -53.25 -6.66 -71.76
C TRP A 1097 -54.33 -5.88 -71.02
N PRO A 1098 -54.16 -4.57 -70.75
CA PRO A 1098 -55.30 -3.69 -70.49
C PRO A 1098 -56.26 -3.65 -71.68
#